data_AF-A0AAD9Q9L1-F1
#
_entry.id   AF-A0AAD9Q9L1-F1
#
_cell.length_a   1.000
_cell.length_b   1.000
_cell.length_c   1.000
_cell.angle_alpha   90.00
_cell.angle_beta   90.00
_cell.angle_gamma   90.00
#
_symmetry.space_group_name_H-M   'P 1'
#
loop_
_entity.id
_entity.type
_entity.pdbx_description
1 polymer ?
#
loop_
_entity_poly.entity_id
_entity_poly.type
_entity_poly.pdbx_seq_one_letter_code
_entity_poly.pdbx_strand_id
1 'polypeptide(L)'
;MLHAGKNPKSMYAPGRKAFSPREDLQVAMPWAKVGAWYVGPKAENEEIYKEMVLKAMDAHLDFRKNYFPSDPAYVTPEIKDSLAYKTEIENMRRELATMREEMKKSVPYFTPRYKGHVVWDPSMPAQLGYLTAFMYHQNNAIEEAGNVTTTYEVEAGKELCGMVGFDKELGRGHLTAGGTVANCEAMWCARNVKFLPLAMQDAVKEVPELVGAQGMSIDLPGGGTKKLVEATTWDLLNLNTDVIVEMPDKIADTINQGKPSASDQMTYMEVMKLSKKYKIEAKGVLKFCKKHDIQAKNSPICIMPTTAHISLFKGTNLTGMGLGEDETILIPCDENSRMKTEDLEVKLESLRTAGTAVMAVCAVMGTTEESAIDDVDEVLNIRDRMRKKNPPLDFLVHCDGAWGGYFCTMIREPPVQIQRQATADEGFVPELPLSLFVQKQLNRMKDVDTITLDPHKSGFCTYPAGAIAYRKARINDVVSSMVEADTPYYYGSVNLGNWGIEGSKPGNSAAAVYLANKVIGLHKLGHGRILAECTFTSKLMYCLWTTIAQDQDPFIVVTTKPLKSEIIPENPVQFIRDNIMGKSNEEIEENAKAMDFLQEVGPDTLMPNFAVNFRTSEGLNKSLDWCNKLNDAVFKLNVHATDQISARRWPMLVTASYFAHHHGSGALKDLKERLGLSHLGQKESLRYIICCAMDPFATSMDFIEDFGNIMRNAILCSIGTLLDEPDYHNFVTSGQADEDSNVVLYYAGGKEPKSHQYSIFAKFRVKYGADVREIRNKAVGTDGPLVFRTTDEKLTLHDLLLKNFEEGKDGLNFKVDCYNGLPTESLQPIKKGVPVQVVDVARYRRFDLTDIREYDGSQFFLYGDRSNRAFLANMPVKGDNLDFYQFVELASVPEHIDEVLLLNGVEMSLFHIDPQSEGILEPGEPVVGLVQQGSEYIADFIGHDGVEYKTTVKIWKDYWHTDPGLFK
;
A
#
# COMPACT_ATOMS: atom_id res chain seq x y z
N MET A 1 -23.75 -5.79 -19.39
CA MET A 1 -23.23 -7.09 -19.87
C MET A 1 -21.72 -7.13 -19.63
N LEU A 2 -21.27 -7.67 -18.50
CA LEU A 2 -19.95 -8.27 -18.35
C LEU A 2 -20.24 -9.78 -18.42
N HIS A 3 -20.00 -10.38 -19.59
CA HIS A 3 -20.30 -11.76 -19.99
C HIS A 3 -21.48 -12.51 -19.33
N ALA A 4 -22.64 -12.52 -19.99
CA ALA A 4 -23.73 -13.48 -19.74
C ALA A 4 -23.46 -14.88 -20.33
N GLY A 5 -22.20 -15.34 -20.36
CA GLY A 5 -21.85 -16.56 -21.12
C GLY A 5 -20.63 -17.35 -20.65
N LYS A 6 -19.93 -16.92 -19.59
CA LYS A 6 -18.93 -17.73 -18.91
C LYS A 6 -19.16 -17.54 -17.42
N ASN A 7 -19.35 -18.61 -16.65
CA ASN A 7 -19.34 -18.52 -15.19
C ASN A 7 -17.91 -18.19 -14.75
N PRO A 8 -17.59 -16.94 -14.31
CA PRO A 8 -16.26 -16.66 -13.78
C PRO A 8 -16.03 -17.55 -12.57
N LYS A 9 -14.83 -18.14 -12.45
CA LYS A 9 -14.48 -18.94 -11.28
C LYS A 9 -14.53 -18.05 -10.04
N SER A 10 -15.17 -18.53 -8.97
CA SER A 10 -15.21 -17.85 -7.67
C SER A 10 -13.81 -17.43 -7.23
N MET A 11 -13.67 -16.26 -6.60
CA MET A 11 -12.40 -15.77 -6.05
C MET A 11 -11.78 -16.72 -5.01
N TYR A 12 -12.57 -17.65 -4.46
CA TYR A 12 -12.11 -18.67 -3.52
C TYR A 12 -11.70 -19.99 -4.19
N ALA A 13 -11.69 -20.07 -5.52
CA ALA A 13 -11.31 -21.27 -6.27
C ALA A 13 -9.77 -21.43 -6.37
N PRO A 14 -9.16 -22.48 -5.77
CA PRO A 14 -7.78 -22.88 -6.05
C PRO A 14 -7.43 -23.01 -7.54
N GLY A 15 -6.18 -22.76 -7.94
CA GLY A 15 -5.76 -22.91 -9.34
C GLY A 15 -6.43 -21.91 -10.31
N ARG A 16 -6.92 -20.77 -9.79
CA ARG A 16 -7.15 -19.60 -10.62
C ARG A 16 -5.82 -19.23 -11.26
N LYS A 17 -5.81 -19.10 -12.58
CA LYS A 17 -4.57 -18.74 -13.26
C LYS A 17 -4.29 -17.27 -12.94
N ALA A 18 -3.12 -16.99 -12.37
CA ALA A 18 -2.65 -15.62 -12.15
C ALA A 18 -2.52 -14.87 -13.49
N PHE A 19 -2.27 -15.64 -14.55
CA PHE A 19 -2.10 -15.19 -15.93
C PHE A 19 -3.05 -15.97 -16.85
N SER A 20 -3.50 -15.35 -17.93
CA SER A 20 -4.19 -16.08 -19.00
C SER A 20 -3.30 -17.19 -19.58
N PRO A 21 -3.86 -18.35 -20.00
CA PRO A 21 -3.07 -19.46 -20.50
C PRO A 21 -2.71 -19.34 -21.99
N ARG A 22 -1.43 -19.56 -22.34
CA ARG A 22 -1.03 -19.96 -23.71
C ARG A 22 -1.10 -21.48 -23.89
N GLU A 23 -1.38 -21.89 -25.12
CA GLU A 23 -1.30 -23.30 -25.57
C GLU A 23 0.14 -23.76 -25.84
N ASP A 24 1.13 -22.86 -25.87
CA ASP A 24 2.52 -23.16 -26.25
C ASP A 24 3.46 -23.30 -25.04
N LEU A 25 3.99 -24.51 -24.84
CA LEU A 25 4.93 -24.89 -23.78
C LEU A 25 6.39 -24.55 -24.09
N GLN A 26 6.71 -23.98 -25.27
CA GLN A 26 8.11 -23.72 -25.69
C GLN A 26 8.61 -22.30 -25.45
N VAL A 27 7.81 -21.42 -24.85
CA VAL A 27 8.20 -20.01 -24.62
C VAL A 27 8.97 -19.87 -23.30
N ALA A 28 10.07 -19.09 -23.31
CA ALA A 28 10.73 -18.68 -22.07
C ALA A 28 9.69 -17.95 -21.20
N MET A 29 9.59 -18.28 -19.91
CA MET A 29 8.66 -17.64 -18.96
C MET A 29 9.38 -16.57 -18.10
N PRO A 30 9.89 -15.45 -18.64
CA PRO A 30 10.65 -14.47 -17.86
C PRO A 30 9.85 -13.86 -16.70
N TRP A 31 8.52 -13.79 -16.79
CA TRP A 31 7.64 -13.34 -15.70
C TRP A 31 7.63 -14.29 -14.49
N ALA A 32 7.94 -15.58 -14.69
CA ALA A 32 8.02 -16.55 -13.59
C ALA A 32 9.12 -16.18 -12.57
N LYS A 33 10.07 -15.31 -12.92
CA LYS A 33 11.04 -14.74 -11.98
C LYS A 33 10.38 -14.01 -10.82
N VAL A 34 9.28 -13.28 -11.07
CA VAL A 34 8.51 -12.62 -10.00
C VAL A 34 8.01 -13.65 -8.99
N GLY A 35 7.54 -14.80 -9.46
CA GLY A 35 7.16 -15.92 -8.62
C GLY A 35 8.30 -16.44 -7.74
N ALA A 36 9.57 -16.34 -8.15
CA ALA A 36 10.72 -16.75 -7.34
C ALA A 36 11.20 -15.70 -6.33
N TRP A 37 10.73 -14.45 -6.43
CA TRP A 37 11.19 -13.35 -5.59
C TRP A 37 10.32 -13.11 -4.34
N TYR A 38 9.22 -13.84 -4.16
CA TYR A 38 8.31 -13.70 -3.02
C TYR A 38 7.99 -15.04 -2.39
N VAL A 39 7.64 -15.05 -1.10
CA VAL A 39 7.11 -16.27 -0.45
C VAL A 39 5.79 -16.70 -1.09
N GLY A 40 4.99 -15.71 -1.49
CA GLY A 40 3.76 -15.88 -2.24
C GLY A 40 2.50 -15.74 -1.37
N PRO A 41 1.36 -15.29 -1.92
CA PRO A 41 0.13 -15.04 -1.16
C PRO A 41 -0.43 -16.23 -0.38
N LYS A 42 -0.04 -17.46 -0.76
CA LYS A 42 -0.40 -18.72 -0.11
C LYS A 42 0.81 -19.49 0.39
N ALA A 43 1.96 -18.83 0.50
CA ALA A 43 3.25 -19.44 0.81
C ALA A 43 3.63 -20.54 -0.18
N GLU A 44 3.40 -20.29 -1.47
CA GLU A 44 3.73 -21.20 -2.57
C GLU A 44 5.22 -21.60 -2.59
N ASN A 45 6.11 -20.74 -2.06
CA ASN A 45 7.54 -21.00 -1.92
C ASN A 45 7.96 -21.35 -0.48
N GLU A 46 7.06 -21.93 0.34
CA GLU A 46 7.33 -22.28 1.74
C GLU A 46 8.59 -23.15 1.91
N GLU A 47 8.75 -24.19 1.10
CA GLU A 47 9.85 -25.17 1.24
C GLU A 47 11.21 -24.51 1.06
N ILE A 48 11.41 -23.79 -0.05
CA ILE A 48 12.67 -23.11 -0.35
C ILE A 48 12.94 -21.97 0.63
N TYR A 49 11.91 -21.26 1.08
CA TYR A 49 12.06 -20.20 2.07
C TYR A 49 12.56 -20.76 3.41
N LYS A 50 11.93 -21.83 3.92
CA LYS A 50 12.38 -22.51 5.15
C LYS A 50 13.80 -23.03 5.01
N GLU A 51 14.14 -23.65 3.87
CA GLU A 51 15.49 -24.14 3.61
C GLU A 51 16.53 -23.02 3.73
N MET A 52 16.29 -21.87 3.09
CA MET A 52 17.21 -20.73 3.11
C MET A 52 17.34 -20.10 4.50
N VAL A 53 16.23 -19.97 5.25
CA VAL A 53 16.25 -19.46 6.63
C VAL A 53 17.04 -20.40 7.54
N LEU A 54 16.82 -21.71 7.46
CA LEU A 54 17.56 -22.69 8.26
C LEU A 54 19.05 -22.68 7.93
N LYS A 55 19.42 -22.60 6.65
CA LYS A 55 20.82 -22.47 6.23
C LYS A 55 21.48 -21.21 6.79
N ALA A 56 20.79 -20.08 6.81
CA ALA A 56 21.31 -18.85 7.41
C ALA A 56 21.53 -19.02 8.93
N MET A 57 20.59 -19.67 9.62
CA MET A 57 20.70 -19.97 11.05
C MET A 57 21.87 -20.91 11.35
N ASP A 58 21.99 -22.01 10.60
CA ASP A 58 23.07 -22.98 10.76
C ASP A 58 24.44 -22.35 10.53
N ALA A 59 24.57 -21.52 9.48
CA ALA A 59 25.80 -20.79 9.21
C ALA A 59 26.23 -19.88 10.39
N HIS A 60 25.29 -19.18 11.02
CA HIS A 60 25.57 -18.37 12.21
C HIS A 60 25.93 -19.20 13.45
N LEU A 61 25.21 -20.30 13.68
CA LEU A 61 25.50 -21.20 14.79
C LEU A 61 26.88 -21.84 14.65
N ASP A 62 27.27 -22.21 13.43
CA ASP A 62 28.59 -22.77 13.14
C ASP A 62 29.69 -21.70 13.21
N PHE A 63 29.40 -20.46 12.80
CA PHE A 63 30.30 -19.33 13.05
C PHE A 63 30.61 -19.20 14.56
N ARG A 64 29.59 -19.19 15.43
CA ARG A 64 29.78 -19.09 16.88
C ARG A 64 30.60 -20.24 17.48
N LYS A 65 30.40 -21.47 17.02
CA LYS A 65 31.13 -22.65 17.53
C LYS A 65 32.60 -22.64 17.12
N ASN A 66 32.89 -22.16 15.90
CA ASN A 66 34.18 -22.37 15.25
C ASN A 66 35.10 -21.14 15.25
N TYR A 67 34.60 -19.94 15.61
CA TYR A 67 35.42 -18.72 15.55
C TYR A 67 36.59 -18.72 16.54
N PHE A 68 36.32 -19.10 17.80
CA PHE A 68 37.35 -19.37 18.82
C PHE A 68 37.11 -20.76 19.44
N PRO A 69 37.55 -21.84 18.77
CA PRO A 69 37.21 -23.20 19.15
C PRO A 69 37.83 -23.64 20.50
N SER A 70 38.78 -22.88 21.03
CA SER A 70 39.39 -23.11 22.35
C SER A 70 38.55 -22.60 23.52
N ASP A 71 37.57 -21.74 23.28
CA ASP A 71 36.76 -21.16 24.35
C ASP A 71 35.81 -22.21 24.95
N PRO A 72 35.67 -22.27 26.29
CA PRO A 72 34.79 -23.24 26.92
C PRO A 72 33.32 -22.87 26.71
N ALA A 73 32.44 -23.88 26.72
CA ALA A 73 31.00 -23.65 26.76
C ALA A 73 30.57 -23.11 28.14
N TYR A 74 29.96 -21.93 28.19
CA TYR A 74 29.44 -21.34 29.42
C TYR A 74 28.02 -21.79 29.78
N VAL A 75 27.24 -22.28 28.81
CA VAL A 75 25.91 -22.86 29.03
C VAL A 75 26.05 -24.39 28.98
N THR A 76 26.41 -24.98 30.12
CA THR A 76 26.76 -26.40 30.26
C THR A 76 25.52 -27.31 30.42
N PRO A 77 25.66 -28.65 30.29
CA PRO A 77 24.58 -29.59 30.58
C PRO A 77 24.00 -29.45 32.00
N GLU A 78 24.83 -29.15 33.00
CA GLU A 78 24.39 -28.95 34.39
C GLU A 78 23.50 -27.71 34.53
N ILE A 79 23.87 -26.60 33.86
CA ILE A 79 23.02 -25.40 33.81
C ILE A 79 21.68 -25.73 33.14
N LYS A 80 21.71 -26.46 32.02
CA LYS A 80 20.51 -26.87 31.28
C LYS A 80 19.60 -27.80 32.08
N ASP A 81 20.17 -28.64 32.95
CA ASP A 81 19.41 -29.55 33.80
C ASP A 81 18.79 -28.86 35.03
N SER A 82 19.30 -27.68 35.41
CA SER A 82 18.78 -26.91 36.53
C SER A 82 17.30 -26.54 36.34
N LEU A 83 16.56 -26.48 37.46
CA LEU A 83 15.16 -26.06 37.46
C LEU A 83 15.00 -24.65 36.89
N ALA A 84 15.88 -23.72 37.27
CA ALA A 84 15.83 -22.33 36.81
C ALA A 84 15.90 -22.22 35.28
N TYR A 85 16.83 -22.93 34.64
CA TYR A 85 16.94 -22.93 33.18
C TYR A 85 15.67 -23.50 32.52
N LYS A 86 15.19 -24.65 33.00
CA LYS A 86 13.99 -25.30 32.46
C LYS A 86 12.76 -24.40 32.59
N THR A 87 12.59 -23.73 33.72
CA THR A 87 11.51 -22.77 33.96
C THR A 87 11.58 -21.59 32.99
N GLU A 88 12.76 -20.99 32.80
CA GLU A 88 12.91 -19.84 31.87
C GLU A 88 12.73 -20.24 30.41
N ILE A 89 13.17 -21.43 29.99
CA ILE A 89 12.91 -21.93 28.64
C ILE A 89 11.41 -22.16 28.42
N GLU A 90 10.70 -22.71 29.40
CA GLU A 90 9.26 -22.90 29.28
C GLU A 90 8.49 -21.57 29.26
N ASN A 91 8.94 -20.61 30.07
CA ASN A 91 8.46 -19.24 30.03
C ASN A 91 8.63 -18.65 28.61
N MET A 92 9.84 -18.74 28.04
CA MET A 92 10.13 -18.27 26.69
C MET A 92 9.25 -18.94 25.61
N ARG A 93 9.03 -20.26 25.69
CA ARG A 93 8.14 -20.97 24.76
C ARG A 93 6.71 -20.48 24.83
N ARG A 94 6.19 -20.27 26.05
CA ARG A 94 4.83 -19.77 26.27
C ARG A 94 4.67 -18.36 25.69
N GLU A 95 5.56 -17.43 26.03
CA GLU A 95 5.48 -16.05 25.54
C GLU A 95 5.64 -15.98 24.00
N LEU A 96 6.53 -16.80 23.42
CA LEU A 96 6.67 -16.89 21.96
C LEU A 96 5.41 -17.47 21.28
N ALA A 97 4.76 -18.46 21.90
CA ALA A 97 3.51 -19.01 21.39
C ALA A 97 2.38 -17.97 21.44
N THR A 98 2.27 -17.20 22.54
CA THR A 98 1.33 -16.09 22.67
C THR A 98 1.55 -15.06 21.56
N MET A 99 2.78 -14.58 21.40
CA MET A 99 3.13 -13.58 20.38
C MET A 99 2.77 -14.08 18.96
N ARG A 100 3.01 -15.36 18.64
CA ARG A 100 2.64 -15.94 17.35
C ARG A 100 1.14 -15.91 17.08
N GLU A 101 0.31 -16.18 18.08
CA GLU A 101 -1.14 -16.13 17.92
C GLU A 101 -1.66 -14.69 17.81
N GLU A 102 -1.04 -13.73 18.51
CA GLU A 102 -1.36 -12.31 18.38
C GLU A 102 -1.01 -11.76 17.00
N MET A 103 0.15 -12.12 16.44
CA MET A 103 0.58 -11.69 15.11
C MET A 103 -0.35 -12.17 13.97
N LYS A 104 -1.18 -13.19 14.18
CA LYS A 104 -2.22 -13.60 13.20
C LYS A 104 -3.35 -12.57 13.04
N LYS A 105 -3.39 -11.55 13.90
CA LYS A 105 -4.32 -10.40 13.82
C LYS A 105 -3.75 -9.23 12.99
N SER A 106 -2.54 -9.37 12.45
CA SER A 106 -1.94 -8.35 11.58
C SER A 106 -2.69 -8.22 10.25
N VAL A 107 -2.61 -7.03 9.65
CA VAL A 107 -3.13 -6.79 8.30
C VAL A 107 -2.44 -7.75 7.32
N PRO A 108 -3.19 -8.50 6.51
CA PRO A 108 -2.61 -9.50 5.62
C PRO A 108 -2.06 -8.85 4.34
N TYR A 109 -0.94 -8.12 4.43
CA TYR A 109 -0.38 -7.41 3.28
C TYR A 109 -0.09 -8.33 2.08
N PHE A 110 0.27 -9.58 2.31
CA PHE A 110 0.60 -10.58 1.28
C PHE A 110 -0.55 -10.92 0.32
N THR A 111 -1.81 -10.68 0.69
CA THR A 111 -2.92 -11.04 -0.18
C THR A 111 -3.13 -10.00 -1.28
N PRO A 112 -3.37 -10.40 -2.55
CA PRO A 112 -3.81 -9.49 -3.60
C PRO A 112 -5.10 -8.74 -3.26
N ARG A 113 -5.90 -9.20 -2.29
CA ARG A 113 -7.09 -8.48 -1.77
C ARG A 113 -6.75 -7.17 -1.08
N TYR A 114 -5.51 -7.00 -0.65
CA TYR A 114 -5.04 -5.76 -0.07
C TYR A 114 -4.72 -4.74 -1.18
N LYS A 115 -5.37 -3.58 -1.09
CA LYS A 115 -5.22 -2.39 -1.93
C LYS A 115 -5.19 -1.13 -1.07
N GLY A 116 -4.60 -1.20 0.12
CA GLY A 116 -4.57 -0.12 1.09
C GLY A 116 -3.44 0.89 0.88
N HIS A 117 -2.55 0.97 1.86
CA HIS A 117 -1.40 1.87 1.89
C HIS A 117 -0.24 1.41 0.97
N VAL A 118 0.79 2.26 0.85
CA VAL A 118 2.08 2.06 0.12
C VAL A 118 2.99 0.97 0.72
N VAL A 119 2.40 -0.16 1.11
CA VAL A 119 3.07 -1.30 1.74
C VAL A 119 2.49 -2.58 1.17
N TRP A 120 3.37 -3.50 0.79
CA TRP A 120 2.99 -4.85 0.39
C TRP A 120 4.02 -5.86 0.91
N ASP A 121 3.88 -7.13 0.52
CA ASP A 121 4.80 -8.18 0.94
C ASP A 121 6.25 -7.85 0.54
N PRO A 122 7.22 -7.85 1.47
CA PRO A 122 8.62 -7.67 1.12
C PRO A 122 9.11 -8.83 0.26
N SER A 123 10.04 -8.56 -0.65
CA SER A 123 10.67 -9.61 -1.45
C SER A 123 11.45 -10.60 -0.57
N MET A 124 11.42 -11.87 -0.93
CA MET A 124 12.13 -12.95 -0.26
C MET A 124 13.64 -12.66 -0.11
N PRO A 125 14.36 -12.13 -1.12
CA PRO A 125 15.76 -11.72 -0.95
C PRO A 125 15.95 -10.66 0.14
N ALA A 126 15.06 -9.66 0.24
CA ALA A 126 15.13 -8.67 1.31
C ALA A 126 14.91 -9.31 2.69
N GLN A 127 13.90 -10.17 2.83
CA GLN A 127 13.61 -10.89 4.08
C GLN A 127 14.80 -11.76 4.53
N LEU A 128 15.37 -12.54 3.60
CA LEU A 128 16.51 -13.43 3.88
C LEU A 128 17.77 -12.64 4.23
N GLY A 129 18.05 -11.54 3.53
CA GLY A 129 19.17 -10.65 3.85
C GLY A 129 19.04 -10.06 5.25
N TYR A 130 17.83 -9.60 5.59
CA TYR A 130 17.52 -9.07 6.92
C TYR A 130 17.72 -10.12 8.01
N LEU A 131 17.09 -11.30 7.88
CA LEU A 131 17.16 -12.38 8.87
C LEU A 131 18.59 -12.90 9.05
N THR A 132 19.35 -13.02 7.96
CA THR A 132 20.75 -13.45 8.01
C THR A 132 21.58 -12.48 8.84
N ALA A 133 21.52 -11.18 8.53
CA ALA A 133 22.30 -10.17 9.23
C ALA A 133 21.78 -9.86 10.65
N PHE A 134 20.48 -10.03 10.91
CA PHE A 134 19.87 -9.85 12.23
C PHE A 134 20.59 -10.69 13.30
N MET A 135 21.00 -11.90 12.96
CA MET A 135 21.70 -12.80 13.88
C MET A 135 23.11 -12.32 14.27
N TYR A 136 23.77 -11.53 13.43
CA TYR A 136 25.09 -10.94 13.67
C TYR A 136 25.02 -9.59 14.39
N HIS A 137 23.89 -8.88 14.30
CA HIS A 137 23.57 -7.67 15.06
C HIS A 137 24.64 -6.55 14.93
N GLN A 138 25.12 -6.34 13.71
CA GLN A 138 26.12 -5.32 13.40
C GLN A 138 25.54 -3.90 13.40
N ASN A 139 26.32 -2.93 13.91
CA ASN A 139 25.95 -1.51 13.96
C ASN A 139 26.71 -0.74 12.87
N ASN A 140 25.98 -0.26 11.86
CA ASN A 140 26.55 0.39 10.70
C ASN A 140 27.01 1.83 10.94
N ALA A 141 26.78 2.41 12.12
CA ALA A 141 27.29 3.75 12.45
C ALA A 141 28.79 3.86 12.22
N ILE A 142 29.53 2.80 12.56
CA ILE A 142 30.96 2.74 12.42
C ILE A 142 31.41 1.37 11.92
N GLU A 143 32.36 1.38 10.98
CA GLU A 143 32.85 0.16 10.34
C GLU A 143 33.45 -0.86 11.33
N GLU A 144 34.05 -0.43 12.45
CA GLU A 144 34.54 -1.36 13.48
C GLU A 144 33.41 -2.23 14.08
N ALA A 145 32.21 -1.67 14.24
CA ALA A 145 31.05 -2.38 14.81
C ALA A 145 30.18 -3.06 13.73
N GLY A 146 30.43 -2.76 12.45
CA GLY A 146 29.64 -3.23 11.32
C GLY A 146 30.46 -3.52 10.07
N ASN A 147 31.62 -4.15 10.23
CA ASN A 147 32.63 -4.28 9.17
C ASN A 147 32.12 -4.91 7.87
N VAL A 148 31.12 -5.80 7.92
CA VAL A 148 30.52 -6.41 6.73
C VAL A 148 29.34 -5.60 6.25
N THR A 149 28.41 -5.25 7.15
CA THR A 149 27.16 -4.60 6.77
C THR A 149 27.33 -3.12 6.41
N THR A 150 28.41 -2.45 6.85
CA THR A 150 28.81 -1.12 6.38
C THR A 150 29.17 -1.17 4.91
N THR A 151 29.89 -2.21 4.44
CA THR A 151 30.18 -2.38 3.01
C THR A 151 28.90 -2.60 2.20
N TYR A 152 27.94 -3.37 2.72
CA TYR A 152 26.64 -3.55 2.09
C TYR A 152 25.87 -2.24 1.95
N GLU A 153 25.91 -1.37 2.96
CA GLU A 153 25.24 -0.08 2.91
C GLU A 153 25.89 0.87 1.90
N VAL A 154 27.22 0.93 1.84
CA VAL A 154 27.94 1.75 0.86
C VAL A 154 27.62 1.28 -0.56
N GLU A 155 27.64 -0.02 -0.82
CA GLU A 155 27.27 -0.60 -2.11
C GLU A 155 25.80 -0.31 -2.47
N ALA A 156 24.87 -0.52 -1.54
CA ALA A 156 23.46 -0.20 -1.75
C ALA A 156 23.27 1.29 -2.07
N GLY A 157 23.97 2.18 -1.36
CA GLY A 157 23.97 3.63 -1.63
C GLY A 157 24.43 3.97 -3.05
N LYS A 158 25.54 3.35 -3.53
CA LYS A 158 26.03 3.51 -4.91
C LYS A 158 25.05 2.99 -5.94
N GLU A 159 24.43 1.85 -5.69
CA GLU A 159 23.43 1.26 -6.58
C GLU A 159 22.19 2.15 -6.69
N LEU A 160 21.72 2.70 -5.57
CA LEU A 160 20.62 3.67 -5.54
C LEU A 160 20.97 4.97 -6.29
N CYS A 161 22.19 5.50 -6.14
CA CYS A 161 22.67 6.62 -6.97
C CYS A 161 22.60 6.29 -8.47
N GLY A 162 23.10 5.11 -8.87
CA GLY A 162 23.03 4.68 -10.26
C GLY A 162 21.60 4.51 -10.79
N MET A 163 20.69 3.99 -9.95
CA MET A 163 19.28 3.81 -10.31
C MET A 163 18.61 5.14 -10.69
N VAL A 164 18.83 6.19 -9.89
CA VAL A 164 18.25 7.53 -10.15
C VAL A 164 19.03 8.32 -11.21
N GLY A 165 20.13 7.76 -11.74
CA GLY A 165 20.92 8.34 -12.81
C GLY A 165 22.07 9.24 -12.36
N PHE A 166 22.36 9.29 -11.04
CA PHE A 166 23.59 9.90 -10.55
C PHE A 166 24.80 9.03 -10.90
N ASP A 167 25.95 9.67 -11.00
CA ASP A 167 27.22 8.97 -11.15
C ASP A 167 27.54 8.20 -9.85
N LYS A 168 27.91 6.92 -9.97
CA LYS A 168 28.13 6.02 -8.82
C LYS A 168 29.39 6.34 -8.03
N GLU A 169 30.36 6.99 -8.66
CA GLU A 169 31.66 7.32 -8.06
C GLU A 169 31.69 8.77 -7.54
N LEU A 170 30.97 9.68 -8.20
CA LEU A 170 30.84 11.06 -7.74
C LEU A 170 29.70 11.25 -6.73
N GLY A 171 28.63 10.49 -6.88
CA GLY A 171 27.46 10.51 -5.98
C GLY A 171 27.74 9.85 -4.64
N ARG A 172 26.84 10.10 -3.68
CA ARG A 172 26.85 9.40 -2.38
C ARG A 172 25.43 9.09 -1.98
N GLY A 173 25.18 7.88 -1.51
CA GLY A 173 23.90 7.51 -0.91
C GLY A 173 24.12 6.69 0.35
N HIS A 174 23.15 6.72 1.26
CA HIS A 174 23.10 5.83 2.41
C HIS A 174 21.66 5.59 2.85
N LEU A 175 21.49 4.59 3.73
CA LEU A 175 20.18 4.26 4.27
C LEU A 175 19.82 5.16 5.44
N THR A 176 18.52 5.29 5.70
CA THR A 176 17.95 5.97 6.86
C THR A 176 16.84 5.10 7.45
N ALA A 177 16.34 5.42 8.64
CA ALA A 177 15.20 4.73 9.24
C ALA A 177 13.92 4.82 8.37
N GLY A 178 13.86 5.78 7.45
CA GLY A 178 12.76 5.95 6.50
C GLY A 178 12.82 7.31 5.79
N GLY A 179 12.00 7.47 4.76
CA GLY A 179 11.92 8.68 3.94
C GLY A 179 11.64 9.96 4.73
N THR A 180 11.03 9.86 5.93
CA THR A 180 10.91 11.02 6.82
C THR A 180 12.27 11.54 7.28
N VAL A 181 13.17 10.65 7.73
CA VAL A 181 14.52 11.04 8.15
C VAL A 181 15.32 11.54 6.96
N ALA A 182 15.21 10.88 5.79
CA ALA A 182 15.85 11.33 4.56
C ALA A 182 15.40 12.75 4.16
N ASN A 183 14.11 13.06 4.19
CA ASN A 183 13.60 14.40 3.90
C ASN A 183 14.06 15.45 4.93
N CYS A 184 14.09 15.09 6.23
CA CYS A 184 14.67 15.96 7.26
C CYS A 184 16.15 16.26 6.99
N GLU A 185 16.90 15.24 6.57
CA GLU A 185 18.31 15.35 6.25
C GLU A 185 18.56 16.16 4.99
N ALA A 186 17.71 16.01 3.97
CA ALA A 186 17.74 16.83 2.76
C ALA A 186 17.53 18.32 3.10
N MET A 187 16.57 18.64 3.97
CA MET A 187 16.35 20.01 4.44
C MET A 187 17.52 20.53 5.29
N TRP A 188 18.11 19.67 6.12
CA TRP A 188 19.28 20.02 6.93
C TRP A 188 20.49 20.34 6.05
N CYS A 189 20.72 19.50 5.04
CA CYS A 189 21.75 19.70 4.04
C CYS A 189 21.50 20.99 3.24
N ALA A 190 20.29 21.22 2.72
CA ALA A 190 19.95 22.42 1.96
C ALA A 190 20.22 23.71 2.75
N ARG A 191 19.89 23.73 4.05
CA ARG A 191 20.24 24.83 4.94
C ARG A 191 21.76 25.04 5.01
N ASN A 192 22.53 24.00 5.35
CA ASN A 192 23.95 24.16 5.62
C ASN A 192 24.72 24.52 4.34
N VAL A 193 24.34 23.95 3.20
CA VAL A 193 24.85 24.34 1.88
C VAL A 193 24.54 25.81 1.63
N LYS A 194 23.29 26.26 1.78
CA LYS A 194 22.91 27.66 1.52
C LYS A 194 23.74 28.67 2.33
N PHE A 195 24.10 28.34 3.57
CA PHE A 195 24.84 29.24 4.46
C PHE A 195 26.36 29.07 4.46
N LEU A 196 26.88 28.01 3.84
CA LEU A 196 28.32 27.74 3.80
C LEU A 196 29.15 28.93 3.25
N PRO A 197 28.75 29.61 2.16
CA PRO A 197 29.55 30.71 1.59
C PRO A 197 29.77 31.88 2.54
N LEU A 198 28.77 32.19 3.39
CA LEU A 198 28.87 33.24 4.41
C LEU A 198 29.88 32.85 5.50
N ALA A 199 29.85 31.58 5.94
CA ALA A 199 30.81 31.06 6.90
C ALA A 199 32.24 31.06 6.32
N MET A 200 32.40 30.70 5.05
CA MET A 200 33.69 30.73 4.35
C MET A 200 34.22 32.15 4.17
N GLN A 201 33.35 33.11 3.84
CA GLN A 201 33.72 34.51 3.75
C GLN A 201 34.27 35.03 5.09
N ASP A 202 33.59 34.74 6.20
CA ASP A 202 34.07 35.10 7.54
C ASP A 202 35.41 34.42 7.86
N ALA A 203 35.54 33.13 7.56
CA ALA A 203 36.75 32.36 7.85
C ALA A 203 37.96 32.92 7.08
N VAL A 204 37.82 33.22 5.78
CA VAL A 204 38.88 33.81 4.95
C VAL A 204 39.26 35.23 5.41
N LYS A 205 38.33 35.97 6.03
CA LYS A 205 38.61 37.30 6.61
C LYS A 205 39.36 37.23 7.94
N GLU A 206 39.06 36.24 8.78
CA GLU A 206 39.46 36.23 10.19
C GLU A 206 40.48 35.13 10.57
N VAL A 207 40.60 34.04 9.81
CA VAL A 207 41.50 32.91 10.12
C VAL A 207 42.85 33.12 9.44
N PRO A 208 43.96 33.28 10.19
CA PRO A 208 45.29 33.58 9.62
C PRO A 208 45.72 32.65 8.50
N GLU A 209 45.43 31.36 8.63
CA GLU A 209 45.77 30.31 7.67
C GLU A 209 44.99 30.41 6.35
N LEU A 210 43.84 31.08 6.36
CA LEU A 210 42.94 31.23 5.20
C LEU A 210 43.01 32.61 4.53
N VAL A 211 43.70 33.60 5.13
CA VAL A 211 43.80 34.98 4.61
C VAL A 211 44.41 35.03 3.19
N GLY A 212 45.25 34.06 2.82
CA GLY A 212 45.80 33.95 1.47
C GLY A 212 44.74 33.82 0.36
N ALA A 213 43.52 33.38 0.71
CA ALA A 213 42.40 33.25 -0.22
C ALA A 213 41.51 34.51 -0.33
N GLN A 214 41.86 35.65 0.29
CA GLN A 214 41.05 36.87 0.20
C GLN A 214 40.86 37.39 -1.23
N GLY A 215 41.83 37.14 -2.10
CA GLY A 215 41.77 37.47 -3.54
C GLY A 215 40.95 36.49 -4.38
N MET A 216 40.46 35.38 -3.80
CA MET A 216 39.73 34.34 -4.53
C MET A 216 38.44 34.90 -5.13
N SER A 217 38.27 34.66 -6.43
CA SER A 217 37.04 34.97 -7.15
C SER A 217 36.03 33.81 -7.06
N ILE A 218 34.76 34.15 -6.96
CA ILE A 218 33.62 33.24 -7.03
C ILE A 218 32.77 33.55 -8.26
N ASP A 219 32.26 32.51 -8.89
CA ASP A 219 31.41 32.59 -10.09
C ASP A 219 29.97 32.88 -9.68
N LEU A 220 29.34 33.87 -10.32
CA LEU A 220 27.93 34.21 -10.08
C LEU A 220 27.02 33.47 -11.08
N PRO A 221 25.81 33.03 -10.69
CA PRO A 221 24.95 32.22 -11.57
C PRO A 221 24.50 32.93 -12.87
N GLY A 222 24.41 34.25 -12.86
CA GLY A 222 24.06 35.06 -14.04
C GLY A 222 25.25 35.42 -14.94
N GLY A 223 26.43 34.88 -14.65
CA GLY A 223 27.69 35.20 -15.31
C GLY A 223 28.50 36.27 -14.58
N GLY A 224 29.81 36.25 -14.84
CA GLY A 224 30.78 37.12 -14.16
C GLY A 224 31.29 36.53 -12.85
N THR A 225 32.24 37.24 -12.26
CA THR A 225 32.92 36.83 -11.03
C THR A 225 33.01 37.97 -10.04
N LYS A 226 33.04 37.65 -8.74
CA LYS A 226 33.26 38.62 -7.67
C LYS A 226 34.26 38.06 -6.67
N LYS A 227 35.04 38.90 -5.99
CA LYS A 227 35.90 38.38 -4.91
C LYS A 227 35.04 37.91 -3.75
N LEU A 228 35.38 36.77 -3.14
CA LEU A 228 34.64 36.20 -2.02
C LEU A 228 34.41 37.23 -0.92
N VAL A 229 35.44 38.00 -0.57
CA VAL A 229 35.37 38.99 0.52
C VAL A 229 34.54 40.25 0.20
N GLU A 230 34.32 40.52 -1.09
CA GLU A 230 33.54 41.67 -1.60
C GLU A 230 32.07 41.29 -1.89
N ALA A 231 31.74 39.99 -1.94
CA ALA A 231 30.41 39.48 -2.20
C ALA A 231 29.41 39.88 -1.09
N THR A 232 28.21 40.30 -1.50
CA THR A 232 27.12 40.65 -0.58
C THR A 232 26.44 39.41 -0.02
N THR A 233 25.64 39.55 1.03
CA THR A 233 24.79 38.46 1.53
C THR A 233 23.91 37.88 0.42
N TRP A 234 23.34 38.73 -0.45
CA TRP A 234 22.53 38.25 -1.58
C TRP A 234 23.35 37.45 -2.58
N ASP A 235 24.54 37.92 -2.95
CA ASP A 235 25.43 37.20 -3.88
C ASP A 235 25.75 35.80 -3.34
N LEU A 236 26.10 35.72 -2.05
CA LEU A 236 26.51 34.48 -1.38
C LEU A 236 25.36 33.49 -1.16
N LEU A 237 24.15 33.98 -0.86
CA LEU A 237 22.96 33.13 -0.71
C LEU A 237 22.39 32.63 -2.05
N ASN A 238 22.86 33.13 -3.18
CA ASN A 238 22.37 32.73 -4.50
C ASN A 238 23.44 32.10 -5.38
N LEU A 239 24.57 31.65 -4.82
CA LEU A 239 25.54 30.87 -5.59
C LEU A 239 24.96 29.52 -6.01
N ASN A 240 25.47 29.00 -7.12
CA ASN A 240 25.18 27.65 -7.57
C ASN A 240 25.67 26.62 -6.54
N THR A 241 24.87 25.59 -6.27
CA THR A 241 25.22 24.49 -5.35
C THR A 241 26.63 23.95 -5.56
N ASP A 242 27.04 23.75 -6.82
CA ASP A 242 28.37 23.22 -7.14
C ASP A 242 29.49 24.20 -6.76
N VAL A 243 29.29 25.50 -7.03
CA VAL A 243 30.23 26.56 -6.61
C VAL A 243 30.35 26.61 -5.08
N ILE A 244 29.25 26.39 -4.36
CA ILE A 244 29.22 26.38 -2.90
C ILE A 244 30.03 25.21 -2.34
N VAL A 245 29.73 23.98 -2.78
CA VAL A 245 30.30 22.77 -2.18
C VAL A 245 31.77 22.55 -2.59
N GLU A 246 32.20 23.12 -3.71
CA GLU A 246 33.59 23.15 -4.18
C GLU A 246 34.38 24.36 -3.63
N MET A 247 33.72 25.30 -2.92
CA MET A 247 34.37 26.49 -2.37
C MET A 247 35.56 26.17 -1.44
N PRO A 248 35.49 25.18 -0.53
CA PRO A 248 36.63 24.84 0.30
C PRO A 248 37.82 24.31 -0.51
N ASP A 249 37.58 23.55 -1.59
CA ASP A 249 38.62 23.11 -2.52
C ASP A 249 39.27 24.34 -3.21
N LYS A 250 38.46 25.27 -3.73
CA LYS A 250 38.97 26.51 -4.35
C LYS A 250 39.79 27.38 -3.39
N ILE A 251 39.39 27.44 -2.11
CA ILE A 251 40.15 28.16 -1.06
C ILE A 251 41.51 27.48 -0.85
N ALA A 252 41.50 26.15 -0.68
CA ALA A 252 42.73 25.37 -0.52
C ALA A 252 43.67 25.54 -1.71
N ASP A 253 43.16 25.39 -2.94
CA ASP A 253 43.93 25.57 -4.17
C ASP A 253 44.55 26.96 -4.27
N THR A 254 43.79 28.01 -3.93
CA THR A 254 44.30 29.40 -3.94
C THR A 254 45.46 29.57 -2.95
N ILE A 255 45.37 28.98 -1.76
CA ILE A 255 46.44 29.01 -0.74
C ILE A 255 47.66 28.18 -1.20
N ASN A 256 47.42 27.10 -1.94
CA ASN A 256 48.44 26.16 -2.37
C ASN A 256 49.27 26.63 -3.58
N GLN A 257 48.82 27.64 -4.34
CA GLN A 257 49.52 28.17 -5.53
C GLN A 257 50.98 28.64 -5.28
N GLY A 258 51.41 28.77 -4.01
CA GLY A 258 52.79 29.08 -3.63
C GLY A 258 53.53 27.99 -2.85
N LYS A 259 52.97 26.78 -2.70
CA LYS A 259 53.53 25.71 -1.86
C LYS A 259 54.09 24.54 -2.70
N PRO A 260 55.38 24.20 -2.58
CA PRO A 260 56.04 23.23 -3.46
C PRO A 260 55.87 21.76 -3.05
N SER A 261 55.53 21.46 -1.79
CA SER A 261 55.38 20.07 -1.30
C SER A 261 53.92 19.70 -1.07
N ALA A 262 53.54 18.49 -1.47
CA ALA A 262 52.20 17.92 -1.22
C ALA A 262 51.89 17.75 0.28
N SER A 263 52.90 17.58 1.14
CA SER A 263 52.73 17.52 2.60
C SER A 263 52.31 18.86 3.23
N ASP A 264 52.57 19.95 2.52
CA ASP A 264 52.32 21.31 3.02
C ASP A 264 51.03 21.91 2.42
N GLN A 265 50.41 21.19 1.49
CA GLN A 265 49.19 21.60 0.81
C GLN A 265 47.99 21.48 1.75
N MET A 266 47.22 22.56 1.79
CA MET A 266 45.95 22.58 2.49
C MET A 266 44.94 21.72 1.74
N THR A 267 44.12 20.98 2.47
CA THR A 267 43.07 20.11 1.95
C THR A 267 41.67 20.69 2.20
N TYR A 268 40.67 20.16 1.50
CA TYR A 268 39.25 20.43 1.77
C TYR A 268 38.90 20.32 3.26
N MET A 269 39.29 19.22 3.90
CA MET A 269 38.95 18.92 5.28
C MET A 269 39.61 19.90 6.26
N GLU A 270 40.83 20.33 5.96
CA GLU A 270 41.51 21.36 6.76
C GLU A 270 40.79 22.72 6.66
N VAL A 271 40.35 23.13 5.47
CA VAL A 271 39.53 24.35 5.31
C VAL A 271 38.20 24.21 6.08
N MET A 272 37.54 23.05 5.99
CA MET A 272 36.29 22.79 6.71
C MET A 272 36.48 22.79 8.23
N LYS A 273 37.62 22.30 8.73
CA LYS A 273 38.00 22.32 10.14
C LYS A 273 38.32 23.73 10.63
N LEU A 274 39.13 24.48 9.90
CA LEU A 274 39.50 25.86 10.23
C LEU A 274 38.28 26.81 10.22
N SER A 275 37.30 26.54 9.36
CA SER A 275 36.05 27.30 9.27
C SER A 275 34.96 26.86 10.27
N LYS A 276 35.15 25.78 11.04
CA LYS A 276 34.12 25.15 11.89
C LYS A 276 33.36 26.14 12.78
N LYS A 277 34.06 27.07 13.46
CA LYS A 277 33.45 28.07 14.36
C LYS A 277 32.62 29.17 13.66
N TYR A 278 32.69 29.24 12.34
CA TYR A 278 31.99 30.22 11.52
C TYR A 278 30.67 29.71 10.96
N LYS A 279 30.53 28.39 10.83
CA LYS A 279 29.35 27.73 10.27
C LYS A 279 28.10 27.91 11.15
N ILE A 280 26.92 27.80 10.53
CA ILE A 280 25.62 28.12 11.16
C ILE A 280 25.33 27.25 12.37
N GLU A 281 25.75 25.99 12.36
CA GLU A 281 25.54 24.99 13.40
C GLU A 281 26.37 25.30 14.64
N ALA A 282 27.62 25.77 14.45
CA ALA A 282 28.50 26.16 15.55
C ALA A 282 28.07 27.49 16.19
N LYS A 283 27.57 28.44 15.40
CA LYS A 283 27.06 29.72 15.92
C LYS A 283 25.65 29.63 16.50
N GLY A 284 24.84 28.70 15.98
CA GLY A 284 23.39 28.69 16.13
C GLY A 284 22.70 29.69 15.19
N VAL A 285 21.52 29.30 14.67
CA VAL A 285 20.77 30.03 13.64
C VAL A 285 20.57 31.51 14.00
N LEU A 286 20.10 31.83 15.21
CA LEU A 286 19.82 33.21 15.63
C LEU A 286 21.04 34.13 15.58
N LYS A 287 22.19 33.64 16.08
CA LYS A 287 23.43 34.44 16.10
C LYS A 287 24.02 34.56 14.69
N PHE A 288 23.94 33.48 13.90
CA PHE A 288 24.40 33.47 12.52
C PHE A 288 23.60 34.48 11.67
N CYS A 289 22.27 34.36 11.66
CA CYS A 289 21.39 35.25 10.91
C CYS A 289 21.59 36.73 11.30
N LYS A 290 21.69 37.02 12.62
CA LYS A 290 21.99 38.37 13.10
C LYS A 290 23.33 38.92 12.59
N LYS A 291 24.38 38.08 12.51
CA LYS A 291 25.71 38.51 12.01
C LYS A 291 25.64 38.89 10.52
N HIS A 292 24.83 38.18 9.74
CA HIS A 292 24.78 38.32 8.28
C HIS A 292 23.60 39.19 7.78
N ASP A 293 22.93 39.93 8.67
CA ASP A 293 21.76 40.77 8.40
C ASP A 293 20.59 40.00 7.73
N ILE A 294 20.38 38.77 8.19
CA ILE A 294 19.24 37.94 7.81
C ILE A 294 18.17 38.10 8.89
N GLN A 295 17.06 38.70 8.51
CA GLN A 295 15.92 39.03 9.37
C GLN A 295 14.74 38.11 9.01
N ALA A 296 13.69 38.12 9.82
CA ALA A 296 12.52 37.25 9.57
C ALA A 296 11.94 37.44 8.15
N LYS A 297 11.77 38.69 7.71
CA LYS A 297 11.18 39.06 6.40
C LYS A 297 11.97 38.60 5.17
N ASN A 298 13.26 38.30 5.32
CA ASN A 298 14.17 37.90 4.24
C ASN A 298 14.93 36.62 4.59
N SER A 299 14.42 35.84 5.56
CA SER A 299 14.97 34.53 5.90
C SER A 299 14.85 33.61 4.68
N PRO A 300 15.90 32.84 4.34
CA PRO A 300 15.80 31.86 3.27
C PRO A 300 14.68 30.85 3.53
N ILE A 301 13.91 30.52 2.50
CA ILE A 301 12.71 29.67 2.59
C ILE A 301 12.85 28.36 1.78
N CYS A 302 11.96 27.40 2.06
CA CYS A 302 11.71 26.26 1.17
C CYS A 302 10.38 26.41 0.44
N ILE A 303 10.34 25.91 -0.80
CA ILE A 303 9.13 25.85 -1.62
C ILE A 303 8.81 24.39 -1.92
N MET A 304 7.54 24.00 -1.84
CA MET A 304 7.07 22.64 -2.10
C MET A 304 5.62 22.66 -2.60
N PRO A 305 5.06 21.59 -3.18
CA PRO A 305 3.67 21.60 -3.63
C PRO A 305 2.70 21.50 -2.44
N THR A 306 1.45 21.85 -2.65
CA THR A 306 0.39 21.66 -1.63
C THR A 306 0.15 20.21 -1.25
N THR A 307 0.58 19.26 -2.08
CA THR A 307 0.54 17.80 -1.87
C THR A 307 1.82 17.24 -1.23
N ALA A 308 2.72 18.10 -0.75
CA ALA A 308 3.95 17.70 -0.09
C ALA A 308 3.68 16.87 1.16
N HIS A 309 4.44 15.78 1.35
CA HIS A 309 4.32 14.96 2.55
C HIS A 309 4.77 15.73 3.80
N ILE A 310 4.10 15.49 4.94
CA ILE A 310 4.35 16.14 6.23
C ILE A 310 5.83 16.11 6.67
N SER A 311 6.61 15.12 6.21
CA SER A 311 8.04 15.05 6.53
C SER A 311 8.87 16.23 6.01
N LEU A 312 8.50 16.85 4.89
CA LEU A 312 9.22 18.01 4.38
C LEU A 312 9.03 19.21 5.32
N PHE A 313 7.82 19.41 5.84
CA PHE A 313 7.51 20.40 6.87
C PHE A 313 8.23 20.09 8.20
N LYS A 314 8.27 18.82 8.61
CA LYS A 314 9.07 18.40 9.78
C LYS A 314 10.54 18.74 9.56
N GLY A 315 11.08 18.52 8.37
CA GLY A 315 12.45 18.87 8.01
C GLY A 315 12.73 20.37 8.06
N THR A 316 11.85 21.22 7.53
CA THR A 316 12.01 22.68 7.60
C THR A 316 11.91 23.20 9.04
N ASN A 317 11.00 22.64 9.83
CA ASN A 317 10.83 23.00 11.25
C ASN A 317 12.04 22.56 12.10
N LEU A 318 12.51 21.31 11.95
CA LEU A 318 13.62 20.77 12.74
C LEU A 318 14.96 21.46 12.44
N THR A 319 15.13 21.98 11.23
CA THR A 319 16.36 22.68 10.85
C THR A 319 16.38 24.14 11.30
N GLY A 320 15.32 24.61 11.98
CA GLY A 320 15.28 25.94 12.61
C GLY A 320 15.27 27.11 11.62
N MET A 321 15.08 26.82 10.33
CA MET A 321 14.86 27.82 9.28
C MET A 321 13.38 28.04 8.98
N GLY A 322 12.51 27.16 9.48
CA GLY A 322 11.09 27.41 9.58
C GLY A 322 10.83 28.45 10.67
N LEU A 323 10.41 29.64 10.27
CA LEU A 323 9.75 30.61 11.15
C LEU A 323 8.34 30.12 11.58
N GLY A 324 7.98 28.88 11.24
CA GLY A 324 6.66 28.25 11.42
C GLY A 324 6.20 27.58 10.12
N GLU A 325 5.13 26.79 10.18
CA GLU A 325 4.45 26.24 8.99
C GLU A 325 3.98 27.36 8.04
N ASP A 326 3.66 28.54 8.59
CA ASP A 326 3.20 29.73 7.86
C ASP A 326 4.21 30.32 6.86
N GLU A 327 5.49 29.92 6.95
CA GLU A 327 6.60 30.51 6.16
C GLU A 327 7.20 29.51 5.14
N THR A 328 6.73 28.25 5.15
CA THR A 328 6.95 27.32 4.04
C THR A 328 5.99 27.66 2.92
N ILE A 329 6.49 27.87 1.71
CA ILE A 329 5.65 28.33 0.60
C ILE A 329 5.14 27.14 -0.19
N LEU A 330 3.81 27.03 -0.23
CA LEU A 330 3.12 25.98 -0.97
C LEU A 330 2.69 26.46 -2.35
N ILE A 331 3.05 25.70 -3.37
CA ILE A 331 2.62 25.92 -4.75
C ILE A 331 1.38 25.08 -5.03
N PRO A 332 0.30 25.68 -5.56
CA PRO A 332 -0.92 24.94 -5.90
C PRO A 332 -0.66 23.83 -6.93
N CYS A 333 -1.53 22.82 -6.94
CA CYS A 333 -1.46 21.72 -7.87
C CYS A 333 -2.51 21.80 -9.00
N ASP A 334 -2.24 21.20 -10.15
CA ASP A 334 -3.16 21.03 -11.27
C ASP A 334 -4.27 19.99 -10.96
N GLU A 335 -5.07 19.64 -11.95
CA GLU A 335 -6.09 18.60 -11.86
C GLU A 335 -5.54 17.17 -11.73
N ASN A 336 -4.25 16.97 -11.99
CA ASN A 336 -3.54 15.70 -11.83
C ASN A 336 -2.79 15.62 -10.49
N SER A 337 -2.99 16.60 -9.59
CA SER A 337 -2.28 16.73 -8.31
C SER A 337 -0.77 16.98 -8.45
N ARG A 338 -0.34 17.54 -9.58
CA ARG A 338 1.06 17.92 -9.84
C ARG A 338 1.26 19.41 -9.59
N MET A 339 2.44 19.81 -9.12
CA MET A 339 2.79 21.21 -8.90
C MET A 339 2.58 22.05 -10.17
N LYS A 340 1.91 23.19 -10.05
CA LYS A 340 1.80 24.19 -11.13
C LYS A 340 3.08 24.99 -11.25
N THR A 341 3.88 24.66 -12.27
CA THR A 341 5.19 25.28 -12.48
C THR A 341 5.11 26.76 -12.87
N GLU A 342 3.99 27.22 -13.43
CA GLU A 342 3.75 28.63 -13.73
C GLU A 342 3.62 29.44 -12.43
N ASP A 343 2.89 28.90 -11.45
CA ASP A 343 2.71 29.52 -10.13
C ASP A 343 4.04 29.51 -9.34
N LEU A 344 4.84 28.45 -9.49
CA LEU A 344 6.20 28.40 -8.97
C LEU A 344 7.08 29.53 -9.54
N GLU A 345 7.09 29.73 -10.87
CA GLU A 345 7.91 30.77 -11.49
C GLU A 345 7.48 32.18 -11.06
N VAL A 346 6.17 32.45 -11.01
CA VAL A 346 5.62 33.71 -10.49
C VAL A 346 6.07 33.95 -9.05
N LYS A 347 6.03 32.90 -8.22
CA LYS A 347 6.41 33.02 -6.82
C LYS A 347 7.90 33.25 -6.63
N LEU A 348 8.75 32.56 -7.38
CA LEU A 348 10.19 32.76 -7.39
C LEU A 348 10.57 34.20 -7.80
N GLU A 349 9.91 34.75 -8.83
CA GLU A 349 10.13 36.13 -9.27
C GLU A 349 9.72 37.15 -8.19
N SER A 350 8.61 36.90 -7.48
CA SER A 350 8.17 37.71 -6.35
C SER A 350 9.21 37.72 -5.22
N LEU A 351 9.74 36.55 -4.85
CA LEU A 351 10.75 36.41 -3.79
C LEU A 351 12.07 37.05 -4.17
N ARG A 352 12.51 36.86 -5.41
CA ARG A 352 13.71 37.50 -5.98
C ARG A 352 13.63 39.02 -5.89
N THR A 353 12.48 39.58 -6.26
CA THR A 353 12.23 41.03 -6.21
C THR A 353 12.15 41.55 -4.77
N ALA A 354 11.64 40.74 -3.85
CA ALA A 354 11.57 41.06 -2.42
C ALA A 354 12.91 40.92 -1.68
N GLY A 355 13.93 40.31 -2.30
CA GLY A 355 15.22 40.05 -1.67
C GLY A 355 15.18 38.88 -0.67
N THR A 356 14.29 37.92 -0.87
CA THR A 356 14.19 36.69 -0.07
C THR A 356 14.82 35.52 -0.83
N ALA A 357 15.87 34.92 -0.27
CA ALA A 357 16.55 33.78 -0.91
C ALA A 357 15.74 32.48 -0.76
N VAL A 358 16.00 31.52 -1.65
CA VAL A 358 15.36 30.20 -1.62
C VAL A 358 16.42 29.15 -1.32
N MET A 359 16.21 28.39 -0.23
CA MET A 359 17.07 27.27 0.15
C MET A 359 16.90 26.12 -0.82
N ALA A 360 15.67 25.62 -0.94
CA ALA A 360 15.32 24.50 -1.78
C ALA A 360 13.94 24.65 -2.41
N VAL A 361 13.80 24.13 -3.63
CA VAL A 361 12.53 23.78 -4.25
C VAL A 361 12.41 22.26 -4.22
N CYS A 362 11.33 21.76 -3.62
CA CYS A 362 11.06 20.33 -3.49
C CYS A 362 10.02 19.92 -4.53
N ALA A 363 10.38 18.97 -5.41
CA ALA A 363 9.46 18.31 -6.31
C ALA A 363 9.10 16.93 -5.74
N VAL A 364 7.82 16.56 -5.77
CA VAL A 364 7.35 15.27 -5.27
C VAL A 364 7.28 14.28 -6.42
N MET A 365 8.04 13.20 -6.30
CA MET A 365 8.05 12.12 -7.28
C MET A 365 7.18 10.99 -6.74
N GLY A 366 5.86 11.15 -6.90
CA GLY A 366 4.86 10.22 -6.40
C GLY A 366 4.25 10.71 -5.10
N THR A 367 3.22 11.56 -5.18
CA THR A 367 2.48 12.08 -4.02
C THR A 367 1.91 10.96 -3.17
N THR A 368 1.79 11.20 -1.86
CA THR A 368 1.43 10.15 -0.89
C THR A 368 0.06 9.58 -1.15
N GLU A 369 -0.90 10.43 -1.52
CA GLU A 369 -2.27 10.00 -1.71
C GLU A 369 -2.63 9.75 -3.18
N GLU A 370 -2.17 10.55 -4.14
CA GLU A 370 -2.56 10.43 -5.57
C GLU A 370 -1.48 9.81 -6.45
N SER A 371 -0.28 9.58 -5.92
CA SER A 371 0.81 8.96 -6.66
C SER A 371 1.26 9.79 -7.88
N ALA A 372 1.06 11.11 -7.82
CA ALA A 372 1.35 12.06 -8.90
C ALA A 372 2.84 12.41 -8.97
N ILE A 373 3.35 12.65 -10.17
CA ILE A 373 4.76 12.99 -10.44
C ILE A 373 4.85 14.46 -10.88
N ASP A 374 5.61 15.27 -10.15
CA ASP A 374 5.82 16.68 -10.49
C ASP A 374 6.70 16.87 -11.75
N ASP A 375 6.54 18.01 -12.45
CA ASP A 375 7.32 18.36 -13.65
C ASP A 375 8.73 18.87 -13.29
N VAL A 376 9.62 17.93 -12.93
CA VAL A 376 11.02 18.22 -12.57
C VAL A 376 11.78 18.89 -13.71
N ASP A 377 11.50 18.53 -14.96
CA ASP A 377 12.11 19.17 -16.12
C ASP A 377 11.90 20.68 -16.08
N GLU A 378 10.65 21.10 -15.88
CA GLU A 378 10.32 22.51 -15.87
C GLU A 378 10.79 23.23 -14.61
N VAL A 379 10.82 22.57 -13.44
CA VAL A 379 11.48 23.12 -12.24
C VAL A 379 12.96 23.46 -12.51
N LEU A 380 13.68 22.58 -13.21
CA LEU A 380 15.07 22.80 -13.60
C LEU A 380 15.21 23.93 -14.63
N ASN A 381 14.32 23.98 -15.62
CA ASN A 381 14.29 25.07 -16.61
C ASN A 381 14.02 26.43 -15.96
N ILE A 382 13.09 26.49 -15.00
CA ILE A 382 12.80 27.70 -14.19
C ILE A 382 14.05 28.12 -13.42
N ARG A 383 14.76 27.19 -12.79
CA ARG A 383 16.03 27.48 -12.10
C ARG A 383 17.03 28.15 -13.04
N ASP A 384 17.19 27.64 -14.26
CA ASP A 384 18.10 28.23 -15.25
C ASP A 384 17.65 29.60 -15.74
N ARG A 385 16.34 29.86 -15.82
CA ARG A 385 15.81 31.21 -16.12
C ARG A 385 16.06 32.17 -14.95
N MET A 386 15.87 31.73 -13.71
CA MET A 386 16.08 32.53 -12.50
C MET A 386 17.55 32.92 -12.30
N ARG A 387 18.49 32.02 -12.66
CA ARG A 387 19.93 32.31 -12.68
C ARG A 387 20.30 33.46 -13.61
N LYS A 388 19.56 33.64 -14.71
CA LYS A 388 19.81 34.68 -15.73
C LYS A 388 19.15 36.03 -15.37
N LYS A 389 18.35 36.11 -14.31
CA LYS A 389 17.72 37.37 -13.87
C LYS A 389 18.74 38.30 -13.20
N ASN A 390 18.36 39.57 -13.05
CA ASN A 390 19.15 40.56 -12.33
C ASN A 390 18.32 41.24 -11.21
N PRO A 391 18.66 41.08 -9.92
CA PRO A 391 19.70 40.18 -9.42
C PRO A 391 19.35 38.70 -9.65
N PRO A 392 20.33 37.78 -9.73
CA PRO A 392 20.09 36.35 -9.95
C PRO A 392 19.53 35.68 -8.70
N LEU A 393 18.77 34.60 -8.90
CA LEU A 393 18.26 33.71 -7.85
C LEU A 393 18.66 32.27 -8.20
N ASP A 394 19.21 31.53 -7.22
CA ASP A 394 19.54 30.11 -7.36
C ASP A 394 19.16 29.33 -6.09
N PHE A 395 18.83 28.06 -6.27
CA PHE A 395 18.30 27.19 -5.23
C PHE A 395 18.63 25.72 -5.47
N LEU A 396 18.72 24.98 -4.37
CA LEU A 396 18.85 23.53 -4.40
C LEU A 396 17.55 22.91 -4.90
N VAL A 397 17.62 21.86 -5.71
CA VAL A 397 16.44 21.07 -6.10
C VAL A 397 16.49 19.72 -5.39
N HIS A 398 15.45 19.46 -4.59
CA HIS A 398 15.25 18.18 -3.92
C HIS A 398 14.09 17.44 -4.58
N CYS A 399 14.27 16.17 -4.90
CA CYS A 399 13.15 15.30 -5.27
C CYS A 399 12.78 14.39 -4.09
N ASP A 400 11.56 14.51 -3.59
CA ASP A 400 11.00 13.50 -2.69
C ASP A 400 10.54 12.30 -3.53
N GLY A 401 11.47 11.38 -3.76
CA GLY A 401 11.25 10.12 -4.47
C GLY A 401 11.02 8.93 -3.54
N ALA A 402 10.55 9.16 -2.31
CA ALA A 402 10.26 8.09 -1.37
C ALA A 402 9.40 7.00 -2.04
N TRP A 403 8.31 7.42 -2.70
CA TRP A 403 7.45 6.49 -3.44
C TRP A 403 7.89 6.27 -4.89
N GLY A 404 8.11 7.33 -5.67
CA GLY A 404 8.33 7.24 -7.12
C GLY A 404 9.77 6.92 -7.54
N GLY A 405 10.74 6.91 -6.62
CA GLY A 405 12.16 6.77 -6.96
C GLY A 405 12.50 5.44 -7.64
N TYR A 406 11.96 4.32 -7.14
CA TYR A 406 12.20 2.99 -7.73
C TYR A 406 11.57 2.82 -9.11
N PHE A 407 10.62 3.65 -9.53
CA PHE A 407 10.07 3.62 -10.89
C PHE A 407 11.12 3.99 -11.94
N CYS A 408 12.25 4.61 -11.54
CA CYS A 408 13.42 4.73 -12.42
C CYS A 408 13.86 3.37 -12.98
N THR A 409 13.71 2.28 -12.23
CA THR A 409 14.10 0.93 -12.69
C THR A 409 13.35 0.50 -13.96
N MET A 410 12.12 0.97 -14.19
CA MET A 410 11.35 0.67 -15.40
C MET A 410 11.96 1.28 -16.68
N ILE A 411 12.86 2.26 -16.54
CA ILE A 411 13.53 2.95 -17.66
C ILE A 411 15.05 2.71 -17.68
N ARG A 412 15.60 1.95 -16.72
CA ARG A 412 17.04 1.62 -16.71
C ARG A 412 17.30 0.32 -17.45
N GLU A 413 18.26 0.37 -18.36
CA GLU A 413 18.76 -0.80 -19.06
C GLU A 413 19.53 -1.74 -18.12
N PRO A 414 19.40 -3.07 -18.29
CA PRO A 414 20.15 -4.03 -17.49
C PRO A 414 21.64 -4.02 -17.90
N PRO A 415 22.56 -4.47 -17.03
CA PRO A 415 23.98 -4.64 -17.37
C PRO A 415 24.20 -5.48 -18.64
N VAL A 416 25.25 -5.15 -19.41
CA VAL A 416 25.57 -5.78 -20.71
C VAL A 416 25.64 -7.31 -20.64
N GLN A 417 26.12 -7.88 -19.53
CA GLN A 417 26.18 -9.33 -19.34
C GLN A 417 24.80 -9.98 -19.35
N ILE A 418 23.79 -9.31 -18.78
CA ILE A 418 22.41 -9.78 -18.71
C ILE A 418 21.73 -9.56 -20.07
N GLN A 419 21.99 -8.43 -20.74
CA GLN A 419 21.46 -8.14 -22.09
C GLN A 419 21.81 -9.23 -23.11
N ARG A 420 23.02 -9.80 -23.03
CA ARG A 420 23.46 -10.88 -23.95
C ARG A 420 22.73 -12.20 -23.72
N GLN A 421 22.14 -12.41 -22.54
CA GLN A 421 21.38 -13.62 -22.21
C GLN A 421 19.88 -13.49 -22.58
N ALA A 422 19.35 -12.28 -22.71
CA ALA A 422 17.93 -11.98 -22.95
C ALA A 422 17.50 -12.07 -24.44
N THR A 423 18.12 -12.93 -25.25
CA THR A 423 17.86 -13.03 -26.70
C THR A 423 16.80 -14.07 -27.09
N ALA A 424 16.03 -14.59 -26.12
CA ALA A 424 14.91 -15.50 -26.39
C ALA A 424 13.61 -14.70 -26.55
N ASP A 425 12.67 -15.18 -27.38
CA ASP A 425 11.31 -14.66 -27.45
C ASP A 425 10.70 -14.62 -26.05
N GLU A 426 10.54 -13.43 -25.50
CA GLU A 426 10.01 -13.19 -24.16
C GLU A 426 8.48 -13.26 -24.22
N GLY A 427 7.91 -14.27 -23.55
CA GLY A 427 6.46 -14.37 -23.42
C GLY A 427 5.87 -13.51 -22.28
N PHE A 428 4.58 -13.71 -22.11
CA PHE A 428 3.52 -12.90 -21.51
C PHE A 428 3.55 -12.57 -19.99
N VAL A 429 3.83 -11.29 -19.67
CA VAL A 429 2.92 -10.30 -19.01
C VAL A 429 3.28 -8.96 -19.65
N PRO A 430 2.34 -8.14 -20.15
CA PRO A 430 2.67 -6.87 -20.78
C PRO A 430 3.41 -5.99 -19.77
N GLU A 431 4.67 -5.69 -20.04
CA GLU A 431 5.36 -4.62 -19.34
C GLU A 431 4.68 -3.32 -19.78
N LEU A 432 3.78 -2.80 -18.97
CA LEU A 432 3.16 -1.53 -19.29
C LEU A 432 4.16 -0.42 -19.01
N PRO A 433 4.66 0.29 -20.04
CA PRO A 433 5.56 1.40 -19.81
C PRO A 433 4.84 2.51 -19.05
N LEU A 434 5.63 3.30 -18.33
CA LEU A 434 5.14 4.56 -17.76
C LEU A 434 4.73 5.51 -18.89
N SER A 435 3.85 6.47 -18.59
CA SER A 435 3.50 7.51 -19.57
C SER A 435 4.73 8.30 -19.99
N LEU A 436 4.69 8.89 -21.18
CA LEU A 436 5.82 9.67 -21.69
C LEU A 436 6.18 10.84 -20.77
N PHE A 437 5.17 11.46 -20.17
CA PHE A 437 5.37 12.49 -19.15
C PHE A 437 6.18 11.95 -17.98
N VAL A 438 5.78 10.83 -17.37
CA VAL A 438 6.47 10.28 -16.19
C VAL A 438 7.89 9.83 -16.53
N GLN A 439 8.09 9.18 -17.69
CA GLN A 439 9.43 8.78 -18.14
C GLN A 439 10.37 9.98 -18.29
N LYS A 440 9.86 11.11 -18.81
CA LYS A 440 10.62 12.35 -18.89
C LYS A 440 11.06 12.80 -17.49
N GLN A 441 10.14 12.89 -16.53
CA GLN A 441 10.46 13.42 -15.20
C GLN A 441 11.44 12.54 -14.42
N LEU A 442 11.25 11.21 -14.46
CA LEU A 442 12.19 10.27 -13.83
C LEU A 442 13.60 10.33 -14.45
N ASN A 443 13.69 10.60 -15.75
CA ASN A 443 15.00 10.81 -16.42
C ASN A 443 15.67 12.13 -16.03
N ARG A 444 14.91 13.17 -15.66
CA ARG A 444 15.44 14.47 -15.24
C ARG A 444 15.89 14.50 -13.78
N MET A 445 15.50 13.51 -12.97
CA MET A 445 15.97 13.38 -11.58
C MET A 445 17.50 13.36 -11.46
N LYS A 446 18.23 12.87 -12.47
CA LYS A 446 19.71 12.86 -12.47
C LYS A 446 20.37 14.26 -12.36
N ASP A 447 19.61 15.32 -12.66
CA ASP A 447 20.10 16.70 -12.70
C ASP A 447 19.70 17.54 -11.48
N VAL A 448 19.05 16.91 -10.49
CA VAL A 448 18.72 17.52 -9.18
C VAL A 448 19.88 17.33 -8.20
N ASP A 449 19.77 17.91 -7.00
CA ASP A 449 20.89 17.91 -6.04
C ASP A 449 20.79 16.76 -5.03
N THR A 450 19.58 16.49 -4.52
CA THR A 450 19.31 15.40 -3.57
C THR A 450 17.99 14.70 -3.86
N ILE A 451 17.93 13.40 -3.56
CA ILE A 451 16.74 12.56 -3.79
C ILE A 451 16.49 11.69 -2.55
N THR A 452 15.29 11.76 -2.00
CA THR A 452 14.81 10.79 -0.99
C THR A 452 14.31 9.53 -1.71
N LEU A 453 14.55 8.36 -1.15
CA LEU A 453 14.15 7.05 -1.69
C LEU A 453 13.66 6.15 -0.54
N ASP A 454 12.68 5.29 -0.77
CA ASP A 454 12.26 4.30 0.23
C ASP A 454 12.31 2.86 -0.34
N PRO A 455 13.41 2.12 -0.11
CA PRO A 455 13.43 0.68 -0.33
C PRO A 455 12.25 -0.06 0.30
N HIS A 456 11.79 0.33 1.50
CA HIS A 456 10.63 -0.29 2.18
C HIS A 456 9.26 0.07 1.60
N LYS A 457 9.19 0.84 0.52
CA LYS A 457 7.95 1.15 -0.22
C LYS A 457 7.97 0.43 -1.57
N SER A 458 8.25 1.14 -2.66
CA SER A 458 8.28 0.62 -4.04
C SER A 458 9.54 -0.20 -4.36
N GLY A 459 10.49 -0.29 -3.42
CA GLY A 459 11.63 -1.21 -3.48
C GLY A 459 11.38 -2.58 -2.87
N PHE A 460 10.18 -2.85 -2.34
CA PHE A 460 9.80 -4.16 -1.77
C PHE A 460 10.81 -4.73 -0.76
N CYS A 461 11.47 -3.86 0.03
CA CYS A 461 12.33 -4.25 1.13
C CYS A 461 11.59 -4.20 2.48
N THR A 462 12.16 -4.83 3.51
CA THR A 462 11.58 -4.84 4.86
C THR A 462 11.76 -3.49 5.56
N TYR A 463 10.78 -3.05 6.33
CA TYR A 463 10.97 -1.96 7.29
C TYR A 463 12.03 -2.32 8.36
N PRO A 464 12.80 -1.35 8.89
CA PRO A 464 12.96 0.01 8.36
C PRO A 464 14.01 0.04 7.23
N ALA A 465 13.72 0.70 6.12
CA ALA A 465 14.67 0.98 5.06
C ALA A 465 14.23 2.19 4.21
N GLY A 466 14.63 3.39 4.64
CA GLY A 466 14.68 4.59 3.81
C GLY A 466 16.08 4.82 3.26
N ALA A 467 16.23 5.81 2.38
CA ALA A 467 17.51 6.22 1.84
C ALA A 467 17.50 7.67 1.35
N ILE A 468 18.69 8.26 1.26
CA ILE A 468 18.92 9.53 0.59
C ILE A 468 20.09 9.36 -0.39
N ALA A 469 19.98 9.98 -1.56
CA ALA A 469 21.03 10.06 -2.56
C ALA A 469 21.39 11.51 -2.85
N TYR A 470 22.68 11.79 -2.88
CA TYR A 470 23.28 13.07 -3.24
C TYR A 470 23.93 12.95 -4.60
N ARG A 471 23.67 13.92 -5.50
CA ARG A 471 24.29 13.95 -6.84
C ARG A 471 25.81 13.98 -6.78
N LYS A 472 26.36 14.67 -5.77
CA LYS A 472 27.79 14.76 -5.47
C LYS A 472 28.01 14.50 -3.98
N ALA A 473 29.02 13.69 -3.67
CA ALA A 473 29.46 13.43 -2.29
C ALA A 473 29.75 14.71 -1.50
N ARG A 474 30.28 15.74 -2.18
CA ARG A 474 30.56 17.07 -1.61
C ARG A 474 29.33 17.78 -1.02
N ILE A 475 28.12 17.47 -1.50
CA ILE A 475 26.89 18.01 -0.92
C ILE A 475 26.67 17.45 0.49
N ASN A 476 26.92 16.15 0.68
CA ASN A 476 26.88 15.49 1.98
C ASN A 476 28.06 15.90 2.88
N ASP A 477 29.26 16.12 2.32
CA ASP A 477 30.44 16.56 3.09
C ASP A 477 30.20 17.85 3.91
N VAL A 478 29.30 18.72 3.43
CA VAL A 478 28.92 19.95 4.15
C VAL A 478 28.33 19.64 5.53
N VAL A 479 27.53 18.57 5.64
CA VAL A 479 26.93 18.15 6.92
C VAL A 479 27.85 17.20 7.69
N SER A 480 28.54 16.29 7.01
CA SER A 480 29.34 15.26 7.68
C SER A 480 30.64 15.80 8.31
N SER A 481 31.26 16.81 7.69
CA SER A 481 32.48 17.47 8.23
C SER A 481 32.24 18.23 9.55
N MET A 482 30.99 18.37 9.99
CA MET A 482 30.64 18.99 11.27
C MET A 482 30.64 18.00 12.43
N VAL A 483 30.25 16.74 12.16
CA VAL A 483 30.09 15.66 13.14
C VAL A 483 31.44 15.01 13.50
N GLU A 484 32.51 15.31 12.75
CA GLU A 484 33.91 15.07 13.18
C GLU A 484 34.28 15.95 14.39
N ALA A 485 33.63 15.69 15.52
CA ALA A 485 34.01 16.13 16.84
C ALA A 485 34.86 15.02 17.47
N ASP A 486 36.18 15.23 17.54
CA ASP A 486 37.16 14.74 18.53
C ASP A 486 37.00 13.33 19.14
N THR A 487 36.28 12.41 18.50
CA THR A 487 36.12 11.01 18.91
C THR A 487 36.97 10.16 17.98
N PRO A 488 38.27 9.96 18.29
CA PRO A 488 39.12 9.10 17.52
C PRO A 488 38.66 7.66 17.74
N TYR A 489 37.88 7.14 16.81
CA TYR A 489 37.75 5.70 16.63
C TYR A 489 38.95 5.24 15.80
N TYR A 490 39.59 4.16 16.25
CA TYR A 490 40.95 3.80 15.82
C TYR A 490 40.98 2.90 14.57
N TYR A 491 39.83 2.37 14.12
CA TYR A 491 39.76 1.36 13.06
C TYR A 491 38.57 1.60 12.10
N GLY A 492 38.79 1.40 10.79
CA GLY A 492 37.82 1.63 9.72
C GLY A 492 38.07 2.91 8.91
N SER A 493 37.73 2.87 7.62
CA SER A 493 37.84 3.99 6.68
C SER A 493 36.52 4.74 6.47
N VAL A 494 35.39 4.15 6.88
CA VAL A 494 34.05 4.73 6.70
C VAL A 494 33.31 4.87 8.03
N ASN A 495 32.80 6.07 8.31
CA ASN A 495 31.93 6.38 9.44
C ASN A 495 30.58 6.90 8.93
N LEU A 496 29.63 5.98 8.74
CA LEU A 496 28.30 6.30 8.20
C LEU A 496 27.44 7.07 9.22
N GLY A 497 27.72 6.95 10.52
CA GLY A 497 27.06 7.73 11.56
C GLY A 497 27.33 9.24 11.47
N ASN A 498 28.37 9.63 10.72
CA ASN A 498 28.63 11.04 10.42
C ASN A 498 27.96 11.51 9.14
N TRP A 499 27.42 10.62 8.30
CA TRP A 499 26.87 11.02 6.99
C TRP A 499 25.50 11.67 7.13
N GLY A 500 24.73 11.34 8.16
CA GLY A 500 23.34 11.78 8.28
C GLY A 500 22.92 12.14 9.70
N ILE A 501 21.60 12.19 9.91
CA ILE A 501 20.99 12.53 11.21
C ILE A 501 21.20 11.43 12.25
N GLU A 502 21.20 10.17 11.80
CA GLU A 502 21.21 8.99 12.68
C GLU A 502 22.64 8.59 13.09
N GLY A 503 22.78 8.09 14.32
CA GLY A 503 24.00 7.45 14.81
C GLY A 503 23.94 5.94 14.60
N SER A 504 23.64 5.21 15.69
CA SER A 504 23.48 3.74 15.63
C SER A 504 22.38 3.35 14.67
N LYS A 505 22.70 2.42 13.75
CA LYS A 505 21.77 2.00 12.69
C LYS A 505 21.97 0.52 12.30
N PRO A 506 20.88 -0.19 11.97
CA PRO A 506 20.89 -1.64 11.83
C PRO A 506 21.60 -2.13 10.56
N GLY A 507 22.64 -2.95 10.71
CA GLY A 507 23.30 -3.61 9.57
C GLY A 507 22.41 -4.57 8.79
N ASN A 508 21.35 -5.09 9.43
CA ASN A 508 20.37 -5.96 8.81
C ASN A 508 19.46 -5.25 7.78
N SER A 509 19.16 -3.96 7.95
CA SER A 509 18.49 -3.18 6.90
C SER A 509 19.38 -3.03 5.67
N ALA A 510 20.69 -2.81 5.86
CA ALA A 510 21.65 -2.75 4.75
C ALA A 510 21.77 -4.07 4.01
N ALA A 511 21.83 -5.20 4.72
CA ALA A 511 21.87 -6.53 4.11
C ALA A 511 20.58 -6.85 3.32
N ALA A 512 19.42 -6.42 3.81
CA ALA A 512 18.15 -6.60 3.11
C ALA A 512 18.13 -5.88 1.75
N VAL A 513 18.45 -4.58 1.74
CA VAL A 513 18.48 -3.78 0.51
C VAL A 513 19.58 -4.27 -0.44
N TYR A 514 20.76 -4.57 0.08
CA TYR A 514 21.87 -5.11 -0.71
C TYR A 514 21.48 -6.42 -1.41
N LEU A 515 20.93 -7.39 -0.67
CA LEU A 515 20.58 -8.69 -1.26
C LEU A 515 19.43 -8.57 -2.27
N ALA A 516 18.42 -7.73 -2.00
CA ALA A 516 17.37 -7.42 -2.95
C ALA A 516 17.93 -6.84 -4.26
N ASN A 517 18.81 -5.83 -4.17
CA ASN A 517 19.43 -5.23 -5.34
C ASN A 517 20.27 -6.23 -6.15
N LYS A 518 21.02 -7.13 -5.49
CA LYS A 518 21.86 -8.14 -6.16
C LYS A 518 21.05 -9.24 -6.85
N VAL A 519 19.93 -9.66 -6.25
CA VAL A 519 19.12 -10.78 -6.77
C VAL A 519 18.11 -10.29 -7.82
N ILE A 520 17.43 -9.18 -7.55
CA ILE A 520 16.34 -8.68 -8.38
C ILE A 520 16.90 -7.73 -9.46
N GLY A 521 17.80 -6.82 -9.09
CA GLY A 521 18.40 -5.84 -9.99
C GLY A 521 17.60 -4.53 -10.10
N LEU A 522 18.31 -3.40 -10.09
CA LEU A 522 17.73 -2.06 -10.23
C LEU A 522 17.60 -1.62 -11.70
N HIS A 523 16.87 -2.40 -12.50
CA HIS A 523 16.68 -2.20 -13.94
C HIS A 523 15.37 -2.81 -14.44
N LYS A 524 15.04 -2.63 -15.73
CA LYS A 524 13.76 -3.03 -16.31
C LYS A 524 13.46 -4.52 -16.20
N LEU A 525 14.48 -5.38 -16.32
CA LEU A 525 14.34 -6.84 -16.14
C LEU A 525 14.32 -7.31 -14.67
N GLY A 526 14.29 -6.38 -13.72
CA GLY A 526 14.42 -6.62 -12.27
C GLY A 526 13.27 -5.97 -11.51
N HIS A 527 13.56 -5.01 -10.63
CA HIS A 527 12.53 -4.22 -9.95
C HIS A 527 11.59 -3.51 -10.93
N GLY A 528 12.08 -3.13 -12.11
CA GLY A 528 11.25 -2.53 -13.15
C GLY A 528 10.17 -3.49 -13.64
N ARG A 529 10.44 -4.79 -13.66
CA ARG A 529 9.47 -5.83 -14.04
C ARG A 529 8.34 -5.91 -13.02
N ILE A 530 8.69 -5.99 -11.73
CA ILE A 530 7.72 -6.00 -10.63
C ILE A 530 6.79 -4.78 -10.75
N LEU A 531 7.38 -3.58 -10.90
CA LEU A 531 6.62 -2.34 -10.99
C LEU A 531 5.82 -2.22 -12.29
N ALA A 532 6.27 -2.81 -13.40
CA ALA A 532 5.51 -2.85 -14.66
C ALA A 532 4.25 -3.70 -14.52
N GLU A 533 4.33 -4.87 -13.88
CA GLU A 533 3.17 -5.74 -13.61
C GLU A 533 2.18 -5.06 -12.65
N CYS A 534 2.69 -4.44 -11.59
CA CYS A 534 1.88 -3.60 -10.70
C CYS A 534 1.21 -2.44 -11.44
N THR A 535 1.93 -1.79 -12.36
CA THR A 535 1.41 -0.67 -13.16
C THR A 535 0.30 -1.15 -14.08
N PHE A 536 0.45 -2.31 -14.72
CA PHE A 536 -0.61 -2.90 -15.53
C PHE A 536 -1.89 -3.13 -14.70
N THR A 537 -1.78 -3.78 -13.53
CA THR A 537 -2.92 -3.96 -12.60
C THR A 537 -3.55 -2.62 -12.20
N SER A 538 -2.73 -1.62 -11.85
CA SER A 538 -3.19 -0.27 -11.50
C SER A 538 -4.05 0.36 -12.60
N LYS A 539 -3.63 0.24 -13.87
CA LYS A 539 -4.35 0.80 -15.02
C LYS A 539 -5.62 0.02 -15.36
N LEU A 540 -5.62 -1.31 -15.21
CA LEU A 540 -6.84 -2.12 -15.34
C LEU A 540 -7.87 -1.74 -14.26
N MET A 541 -7.43 -1.58 -13.01
CA MET A 541 -8.30 -1.11 -11.92
C MET A 541 -8.84 0.31 -12.20
N TYR A 542 -8.01 1.22 -12.72
CA TYR A 542 -8.47 2.54 -13.14
C TYR A 542 -9.58 2.45 -14.20
N CYS A 543 -9.38 1.62 -15.23
CA CYS A 543 -10.38 1.36 -16.27
C CYS A 543 -11.67 0.77 -15.68
N LEU A 544 -11.54 -0.18 -14.75
CA LEU A 544 -12.67 -0.75 -14.01
C LEU A 544 -13.46 0.33 -13.28
N TRP A 545 -12.81 1.22 -12.51
CA TRP A 545 -13.51 2.29 -11.77
C TRP A 545 -14.27 3.25 -12.68
N THR A 546 -13.77 3.51 -13.89
CA THR A 546 -14.47 4.35 -14.87
C THR A 546 -15.66 3.66 -15.53
N THR A 547 -15.78 2.33 -15.42
CA THR A 547 -16.80 1.53 -16.12
C THR A 547 -17.70 0.70 -15.22
N ILE A 548 -17.40 0.60 -13.92
CA ILE A 548 -18.11 -0.21 -12.93
C ILE A 548 -19.58 0.21 -12.74
N ALA A 549 -19.86 1.52 -12.82
CA ALA A 549 -21.22 2.05 -12.75
C ALA A 549 -21.93 1.84 -14.10
N GLN A 550 -23.08 1.20 -14.05
CA GLN A 550 -23.98 1.02 -15.18
C GLN A 550 -25.01 2.16 -15.26
N ASP A 551 -25.67 2.34 -16.41
CA ASP A 551 -26.59 3.47 -16.60
C ASP A 551 -27.79 3.45 -15.64
N GLN A 552 -28.22 2.25 -15.24
CA GLN A 552 -29.30 2.01 -14.29
C GLN A 552 -28.87 2.02 -12.82
N ASP A 553 -27.56 2.04 -12.54
CA ASP A 553 -27.07 1.99 -11.16
C ASP A 553 -27.49 3.26 -10.38
N PRO A 554 -27.80 3.12 -9.07
CA PRO A 554 -28.14 4.26 -8.22
C PRO A 554 -26.91 5.09 -7.84
N PHE A 555 -25.77 4.90 -8.51
CA PHE A 555 -24.50 5.56 -8.17
C PHE A 555 -23.64 5.88 -9.39
N ILE A 556 -22.65 6.72 -9.17
CA ILE A 556 -21.54 6.99 -10.08
C ILE A 556 -20.23 6.79 -9.33
N VAL A 557 -19.20 6.41 -10.08
CA VAL A 557 -17.82 6.35 -9.61
C VAL A 557 -16.99 7.32 -10.43
N VAL A 558 -16.20 8.13 -9.76
CA VAL A 558 -15.35 9.15 -10.38
C VAL A 558 -13.94 9.00 -9.84
N THR A 559 -12.98 8.75 -10.72
CA THR A 559 -11.57 8.63 -10.36
C THR A 559 -10.99 9.98 -9.94
N THR A 560 -10.02 10.00 -9.02
CA THR A 560 -9.38 11.29 -8.63
C THR A 560 -8.67 11.91 -9.83
N LYS A 561 -7.87 11.13 -10.56
CA LYS A 561 -7.26 11.57 -11.82
C LYS A 561 -8.28 11.56 -12.98
N PRO A 562 -8.43 12.67 -13.72
CA PRO A 562 -9.40 12.77 -14.80
C PRO A 562 -9.05 11.85 -15.98
N LEU A 563 -10.09 11.33 -16.64
CA LEU A 563 -9.98 10.57 -17.88
C LEU A 563 -9.92 11.56 -19.07
N LYS A 564 -8.83 12.33 -19.16
CA LYS A 564 -8.61 13.36 -20.19
C LYS A 564 -7.14 13.39 -20.62
N SER A 565 -6.89 13.41 -21.92
CA SER A 565 -5.59 13.67 -22.55
C SER A 565 -5.84 13.98 -24.02
N GLU A 566 -4.95 14.75 -24.66
CA GLU A 566 -5.03 15.08 -26.10
C GLU A 566 -4.93 13.84 -27.01
N ILE A 567 -4.37 12.75 -26.48
CA ILE A 567 -4.10 11.48 -27.19
C ILE A 567 -5.23 10.46 -26.97
N ILE A 568 -6.17 10.75 -26.06
CA ILE A 568 -7.26 9.84 -25.68
C ILE A 568 -8.45 9.94 -26.66
N PRO A 569 -9.12 8.83 -27.01
CA PRO A 569 -10.33 8.84 -27.84
C PRO A 569 -11.43 9.75 -27.28
N GLU A 570 -12.25 10.33 -28.17
CA GLU A 570 -13.32 11.26 -27.80
C GLU A 570 -14.35 10.67 -26.82
N ASN A 571 -14.62 9.36 -26.92
CA ASN A 571 -15.43 8.61 -25.95
C ASN A 571 -14.59 7.53 -25.25
N PRO A 572 -13.83 7.89 -24.20
CA PRO A 572 -12.86 6.98 -23.59
C PRO A 572 -13.52 5.86 -22.78
N VAL A 573 -14.69 6.10 -22.17
CA VAL A 573 -15.42 5.07 -21.42
C VAL A 573 -15.90 3.96 -22.36
N GLN A 574 -16.42 4.32 -23.54
CA GLN A 574 -16.82 3.33 -24.54
C GLN A 574 -15.61 2.58 -25.09
N PHE A 575 -14.50 3.29 -25.35
CA PHE A 575 -13.26 2.65 -25.79
C PHE A 575 -12.77 1.58 -24.78
N ILE A 576 -12.79 1.89 -23.48
CA ILE A 576 -12.43 0.95 -22.41
C ILE A 576 -13.32 -0.29 -22.44
N ARG A 577 -14.63 -0.13 -22.58
CA ARG A 577 -15.59 -1.25 -22.64
C ARG A 577 -15.35 -2.15 -23.85
N ASP A 578 -15.00 -1.58 -24.99
CA ASP A 578 -14.86 -2.32 -26.25
C ASP A 578 -13.50 -3.03 -26.36
N ASN A 579 -12.44 -2.44 -25.80
CA ASN A 579 -11.05 -2.84 -26.07
C ASN A 579 -10.28 -3.37 -24.85
N ILE A 580 -10.77 -3.16 -23.62
CA ILE A 580 -10.03 -3.48 -22.38
C ILE A 580 -10.86 -4.38 -21.46
N MET A 581 -12.03 -3.91 -21.01
CA MET A 581 -12.83 -4.67 -20.05
C MET A 581 -13.38 -5.95 -20.68
N GLY A 582 -13.23 -7.09 -19.98
CA GLY A 582 -13.62 -8.41 -20.47
C GLY A 582 -12.66 -9.02 -21.49
N LYS A 583 -11.52 -8.36 -21.79
CA LYS A 583 -10.45 -8.91 -22.63
C LYS A 583 -9.41 -9.62 -21.77
N SER A 584 -8.90 -10.74 -22.27
CA SER A 584 -7.69 -11.35 -21.73
C SER A 584 -6.51 -10.41 -21.89
N ASN A 585 -5.49 -10.59 -21.05
CA ASN A 585 -4.32 -9.72 -21.11
C ASN A 585 -3.56 -9.83 -22.45
N GLU A 586 -3.58 -10.99 -23.12
CA GLU A 586 -3.03 -11.19 -24.46
C GLU A 586 -3.79 -10.40 -25.51
N GLU A 587 -5.14 -10.44 -25.46
CA GLU A 587 -5.96 -9.62 -26.37
C GLU A 587 -5.71 -8.12 -26.17
N ILE A 588 -5.42 -7.69 -24.94
CA ILE A 588 -5.05 -6.30 -24.63
C ILE A 588 -3.66 -5.98 -25.19
N GLU A 589 -2.67 -6.84 -24.97
CA GLU A 589 -1.29 -6.66 -25.42
C GLU A 589 -1.17 -6.64 -26.95
N GLU A 590 -1.86 -7.54 -27.65
CA GLU A 590 -1.91 -7.60 -29.12
C GLU A 590 -2.63 -6.38 -29.72
N ASN A 591 -3.45 -5.68 -28.93
CA ASN A 591 -4.13 -4.46 -29.33
C ASN A 591 -3.28 -3.23 -29.03
N ALA A 592 -2.44 -2.83 -29.99
CA ALA A 592 -1.58 -1.64 -29.88
C ALA A 592 -2.33 -0.37 -29.41
N LYS A 593 -3.57 -0.16 -29.87
CA LYS A 593 -4.37 1.01 -29.43
C LYS A 593 -4.77 0.92 -27.96
N ALA A 594 -5.06 -0.27 -27.46
CA ALA A 594 -5.36 -0.47 -26.04
C ALA A 594 -4.11 -0.24 -25.17
N MET A 595 -2.95 -0.72 -25.63
CA MET A 595 -1.67 -0.51 -24.95
C MET A 595 -1.25 0.97 -24.93
N ASP A 596 -1.32 1.67 -26.07
CA ASP A 596 -1.06 3.11 -26.16
C ASP A 596 -1.99 3.91 -25.23
N PHE A 597 -3.27 3.52 -25.16
CA PHE A 597 -4.24 4.12 -24.26
C PHE A 597 -3.87 3.86 -22.79
N LEU A 598 -3.59 2.61 -22.41
CA LEU A 598 -3.24 2.22 -21.03
C LEU A 598 -1.96 2.91 -20.53
N GLN A 599 -1.00 3.17 -21.41
CA GLN A 599 0.22 3.91 -21.09
C GLN A 599 -0.08 5.33 -20.59
N GLU A 600 -1.06 6.01 -21.20
CA GLU A 600 -1.32 7.44 -20.97
C GLU A 600 -2.45 7.72 -19.96
N VAL A 601 -3.43 6.83 -19.79
CA VAL A 601 -4.57 7.06 -18.87
C VAL A 601 -4.23 6.72 -17.42
N GLY A 602 -5.04 7.18 -16.47
CA GLY A 602 -4.94 6.74 -15.07
C GLY A 602 -3.71 7.26 -14.33
N PRO A 603 -3.47 6.82 -13.08
CA PRO A 603 -2.47 7.39 -12.18
C PRO A 603 -1.05 7.39 -12.79
N ASP A 604 -0.20 8.33 -12.36
CA ASP A 604 1.20 8.38 -12.83
C ASP A 604 1.99 7.14 -12.38
N THR A 605 1.62 6.58 -11.22
CA THR A 605 2.14 5.30 -10.70
C THR A 605 0.98 4.41 -10.18
N LEU A 606 1.01 3.85 -8.97
CA LEU A 606 0.15 2.69 -8.60
C LEU A 606 -1.14 3.02 -7.82
N MET A 607 -1.67 4.25 -7.87
CA MET A 607 -2.86 4.64 -7.08
C MET A 607 -4.10 5.03 -7.92
N PRO A 608 -4.88 4.05 -8.41
CA PRO A 608 -6.14 4.31 -9.12
C PRO A 608 -7.26 4.64 -8.14
N ASN A 609 -7.20 5.82 -7.53
CA ASN A 609 -8.16 6.25 -6.51
C ASN A 609 -9.48 6.74 -7.11
N PHE A 610 -10.55 6.69 -6.32
CA PHE A 610 -11.88 7.12 -6.74
C PHE A 610 -12.74 7.63 -5.58
N ALA A 611 -13.80 8.35 -5.94
CA ALA A 611 -14.88 8.72 -5.06
C ALA A 611 -16.23 8.31 -5.68
N VAL A 612 -17.22 8.12 -4.83
CA VAL A 612 -18.56 7.67 -5.22
C VAL A 612 -19.60 8.74 -4.87
N ASN A 613 -20.61 8.90 -5.73
CA ASN A 613 -21.81 9.67 -5.40
C ASN A 613 -23.06 8.89 -5.84
N PHE A 614 -24.23 9.21 -5.31
CA PHE A 614 -25.45 8.43 -5.52
C PHE A 614 -26.60 9.25 -6.10
N ARG A 615 -27.61 8.56 -6.63
CA ARG A 615 -28.83 9.11 -7.20
C ARG A 615 -29.98 8.96 -6.21
N THR A 616 -30.79 10.00 -6.10
CA THR A 616 -32.08 10.01 -5.41
C THR A 616 -33.21 10.08 -6.44
N SER A 617 -34.46 10.08 -5.98
CA SER A 617 -35.63 10.34 -6.83
C SER A 617 -35.58 11.71 -7.54
N GLU A 618 -34.79 12.66 -7.03
CA GLU A 618 -34.63 14.01 -7.58
C GLU A 618 -33.42 14.13 -8.54
N GLY A 619 -32.67 13.05 -8.75
CA GLY A 619 -31.48 13.00 -9.59
C GLY A 619 -30.19 12.77 -8.80
N LEU A 620 -29.04 13.16 -9.35
CA LEU A 620 -27.74 12.97 -8.69
C LEU A 620 -27.63 13.85 -7.43
N ASN A 621 -27.25 13.25 -6.29
CA ASN A 621 -27.07 13.94 -5.01
C ASN A 621 -26.15 15.16 -5.15
N LYS A 622 -26.59 16.28 -4.56
CA LYS A 622 -25.90 17.57 -4.56
C LYS A 622 -25.27 17.94 -3.22
N SER A 623 -25.50 17.16 -2.16
CA SER A 623 -24.91 17.43 -0.85
C SER A 623 -23.52 16.79 -0.71
N LEU A 624 -22.53 17.61 -0.36
CA LEU A 624 -21.18 17.13 -0.03
C LEU A 624 -21.16 16.28 1.23
N ASP A 625 -21.95 16.63 2.25
CA ASP A 625 -22.04 15.85 3.49
C ASP A 625 -22.52 14.41 3.20
N TRP A 626 -23.57 14.27 2.40
CA TRP A 626 -24.06 12.95 1.98
C TRP A 626 -23.07 12.19 1.09
N CYS A 627 -22.33 12.90 0.22
CA CYS A 627 -21.25 12.30 -0.57
C CYS A 627 -20.12 11.77 0.32
N ASN A 628 -19.68 12.57 1.31
CA ASN A 628 -18.65 12.18 2.26
C ASN A 628 -19.09 10.99 3.12
N LYS A 629 -20.32 11.02 3.65
CA LYS A 629 -20.92 9.89 4.38
C LYS A 629 -20.96 8.61 3.56
N LEU A 630 -21.25 8.70 2.26
CA LEU A 630 -21.23 7.52 1.38
C LEU A 630 -19.82 6.93 1.27
N ASN A 631 -18.82 7.76 0.98
CA ASN A 631 -17.44 7.29 0.85
C ASN A 631 -16.89 6.76 2.19
N ASP A 632 -17.28 7.34 3.32
CA ASP A 632 -16.95 6.81 4.65
C ASP A 632 -17.60 5.44 4.88
N ALA A 633 -18.86 5.25 4.51
CA ALA A 633 -19.52 3.96 4.59
C ALA A 633 -18.87 2.91 3.67
N VAL A 634 -18.42 3.30 2.46
CA VAL A 634 -17.69 2.40 1.55
C VAL A 634 -16.36 1.96 2.17
N PHE A 635 -15.61 2.90 2.75
CA PHE A 635 -14.35 2.59 3.43
C PHE A 635 -14.54 1.64 4.61
N LYS A 636 -15.55 1.87 5.46
CA LYS A 636 -15.81 1.03 6.64
C LYS A 636 -16.18 -0.41 6.29
N LEU A 637 -16.82 -0.65 5.14
CA LEU A 637 -17.07 -1.99 4.61
C LEU A 637 -15.85 -2.63 3.92
N ASN A 638 -14.68 -1.98 3.92
CA ASN A 638 -13.48 -2.47 3.24
C ASN A 638 -12.20 -2.18 4.04
N VAL A 639 -12.27 -2.10 5.37
CA VAL A 639 -11.11 -1.84 6.24
C VAL A 639 -10.85 -2.99 7.21
N HIS A 640 -9.59 -3.17 7.58
CA HIS A 640 -9.17 -4.11 8.62
C HIS A 640 -9.23 -3.44 9.99
N ALA A 641 -10.15 -3.86 10.87
CA ALA A 641 -10.22 -3.41 12.27
C ALA A 641 -9.38 -4.31 13.20
N THR A 642 -8.90 -3.77 14.33
CA THR A 642 -7.93 -4.43 15.24
C THR A 642 -8.51 -5.52 16.13
N ASP A 643 -9.83 -5.65 16.24
CA ASP A 643 -10.52 -6.39 17.30
C ASP A 643 -11.47 -7.50 16.84
N GLN A 644 -11.72 -7.73 15.54
CA GLN A 644 -12.93 -8.46 15.17
C GLN A 644 -12.83 -9.58 14.13
N ILE A 645 -13.71 -10.55 14.38
CA ILE A 645 -14.06 -11.82 13.70
C ILE A 645 -14.43 -11.62 12.20
N SER A 646 -14.60 -10.38 11.75
CA SER A 646 -14.98 -9.98 10.38
C SER A 646 -13.82 -9.64 9.44
N ALA A 647 -12.57 -9.49 9.93
CA ALA A 647 -11.42 -9.10 9.10
C ALA A 647 -11.10 -10.05 7.93
N ARG A 648 -11.54 -11.32 8.02
CA ARG A 648 -11.38 -12.34 6.97
C ARG A 648 -12.49 -12.30 5.90
N ARG A 649 -13.50 -11.45 6.07
CA ARG A 649 -14.77 -11.49 5.34
C ARG A 649 -14.98 -10.30 4.42
N TRP A 650 -14.29 -9.21 4.67
CA TRP A 650 -14.21 -8.09 3.73
C TRP A 650 -13.36 -8.54 2.55
N PRO A 651 -13.96 -8.67 1.35
CA PRO A 651 -13.30 -9.37 0.27
C PRO A 651 -12.24 -8.50 -0.42
N MET A 652 -12.13 -7.22 -0.05
CA MET A 652 -11.12 -6.24 -0.44
C MET A 652 -10.78 -5.32 0.73
N LEU A 653 -9.49 -4.97 0.89
CA LEU A 653 -9.02 -4.04 1.92
C LEU A 653 -8.47 -2.77 1.24
N VAL A 654 -9.06 -1.61 1.55
CA VAL A 654 -8.69 -0.30 0.99
C VAL A 654 -8.29 0.66 2.10
N THR A 655 -7.81 1.84 1.70
CA THR A 655 -7.69 2.98 2.62
C THR A 655 -8.48 4.16 2.07
N ALA A 656 -8.56 5.26 2.81
CA ALA A 656 -9.32 6.43 2.41
C ALA A 656 -8.74 7.71 3.01
N SER A 657 -8.83 8.81 2.27
CA SER A 657 -8.34 10.13 2.70
C SER A 657 -9.36 11.23 2.42
N TYR A 658 -9.11 12.41 2.95
CA TYR A 658 -9.85 13.62 2.60
C TYR A 658 -9.00 14.47 1.68
N PHE A 659 -9.54 14.78 0.50
CA PHE A 659 -8.92 15.69 -0.44
C PHE A 659 -9.11 17.11 0.10
N ALA A 660 -8.05 17.66 0.69
CA ALA A 660 -8.07 18.97 1.33
C ALA A 660 -8.15 20.12 0.31
N HIS A 661 -8.76 21.22 0.71
CA HIS A 661 -8.77 22.44 -0.10
C HIS A 661 -7.44 23.18 0.02
N HIS A 662 -6.83 23.48 -1.12
CA HIS A 662 -5.75 24.44 -1.23
C HIS A 662 -6.11 25.51 -2.27
N HIS A 663 -5.93 26.78 -1.90
CA HIS A 663 -6.22 27.90 -2.78
C HIS A 663 -5.43 27.78 -4.09
N GLY A 664 -6.10 28.00 -5.23
CA GLY A 664 -5.50 27.90 -6.56
C GLY A 664 -5.34 26.47 -7.11
N SER A 665 -5.55 25.43 -6.30
CA SER A 665 -5.40 24.04 -6.77
C SER A 665 -6.59 23.56 -7.60
N GLY A 666 -6.33 22.75 -8.62
CA GLY A 666 -7.30 22.27 -9.60
C GLY A 666 -7.98 20.95 -9.23
N ALA A 667 -7.25 19.98 -8.68
CA ALA A 667 -7.70 18.60 -8.48
C ALA A 667 -9.04 18.46 -7.73
N LEU A 668 -9.17 19.08 -6.55
CA LEU A 668 -10.42 19.01 -5.77
C LEU A 668 -11.62 19.62 -6.53
N LYS A 669 -11.39 20.70 -7.28
CA LYS A 669 -12.43 21.37 -8.06
C LYS A 669 -12.94 20.46 -9.17
N ASP A 670 -12.02 19.95 -9.98
CA ASP A 670 -12.33 19.08 -11.12
C ASP A 670 -13.02 17.79 -10.64
N LEU A 671 -12.55 17.19 -9.53
CA LEU A 671 -13.19 16.01 -8.94
C LEU A 671 -14.63 16.31 -8.48
N LYS A 672 -14.87 17.43 -7.79
CA LYS A 672 -16.23 17.84 -7.40
C LYS A 672 -17.13 18.11 -8.59
N GLU A 673 -16.62 18.75 -9.64
CA GLU A 673 -17.37 19.01 -10.87
C GLU A 673 -17.82 17.69 -11.52
N ARG A 674 -16.90 16.71 -11.64
CA ARG A 674 -17.22 15.38 -12.18
C ARG A 674 -18.16 14.55 -11.30
N LEU A 675 -18.15 14.78 -9.98
CA LEU A 675 -19.12 14.18 -9.04
C LEU A 675 -20.50 14.90 -9.03
N GLY A 676 -20.67 15.95 -9.83
CA GLY A 676 -21.90 16.73 -9.90
C GLY A 676 -22.10 17.73 -8.77
N LEU A 677 -21.03 18.08 -8.05
CA LEU A 677 -20.97 18.98 -6.89
C LEU A 677 -20.39 20.37 -7.22
N SER A 678 -20.41 20.77 -8.50
CA SER A 678 -19.78 22.01 -9.02
C SER A 678 -20.22 23.29 -8.30
N HIS A 679 -21.47 23.37 -7.83
CA HIS A 679 -22.04 24.52 -7.14
C HIS A 679 -21.39 24.85 -5.77
N LEU A 680 -20.67 23.92 -5.15
CA LEU A 680 -20.05 24.10 -3.83
C LEU A 680 -18.66 24.77 -3.90
N GLY A 681 -18.07 24.89 -5.08
CA GLY A 681 -16.70 25.37 -5.24
C GLY A 681 -15.68 24.48 -4.51
N GLN A 682 -14.55 25.06 -4.11
CA GLN A 682 -13.39 24.29 -3.65
C GLN A 682 -13.24 24.18 -2.12
N LYS A 683 -13.96 24.97 -1.31
CA LYS A 683 -13.57 25.23 0.10
C LYS A 683 -13.60 24.02 1.04
N GLU A 684 -14.52 23.10 0.81
CA GLU A 684 -14.74 21.96 1.71
C GLU A 684 -14.04 20.69 1.22
N SER A 685 -13.46 19.90 2.12
CA SER A 685 -12.77 18.66 1.77
C SER A 685 -13.73 17.56 1.30
N LEU A 686 -13.25 16.70 0.42
CA LEU A 686 -14.01 15.56 -0.12
C LEU A 686 -13.37 14.24 0.30
N ARG A 687 -14.15 13.32 0.84
CA ARG A 687 -13.72 11.96 1.15
C ARG A 687 -13.60 11.13 -0.12
N TYR A 688 -12.52 10.37 -0.26
CA TYR A 688 -12.30 9.46 -1.38
C TYR A 688 -11.57 8.19 -0.94
N ILE A 689 -11.71 7.13 -1.74
CA ILE A 689 -11.11 5.82 -1.52
C ILE A 689 -9.75 5.77 -2.22
N ILE A 690 -8.73 5.34 -1.49
CA ILE A 690 -7.39 5.08 -2.00
C ILE A 690 -7.25 3.59 -2.27
N CYS A 691 -6.79 3.27 -3.47
CA CYS A 691 -6.47 1.90 -3.88
C CYS A 691 -5.01 1.87 -4.32
N CYS A 692 -4.14 1.14 -3.64
CA CYS A 692 -2.73 0.98 -4.03
C CYS A 692 -2.46 -0.41 -4.60
N ALA A 693 -2.10 -0.51 -5.89
CA ALA A 693 -1.89 -1.77 -6.59
C ALA A 693 -0.40 -2.19 -6.58
N MET A 694 0.06 -2.74 -5.46
CA MET A 694 1.46 -3.17 -5.28
C MET A 694 1.72 -4.67 -5.49
N ASP A 695 0.68 -5.49 -5.74
CA ASP A 695 0.88 -6.89 -6.05
C ASP A 695 1.13 -7.09 -7.56
N PRO A 696 2.18 -7.83 -7.95
CA PRO A 696 2.47 -8.12 -9.35
C PRO A 696 1.71 -9.36 -9.85
N PHE A 697 1.00 -10.09 -8.98
CA PHE A 697 0.42 -11.38 -9.33
C PHE A 697 -1.00 -11.29 -9.91
N ALA A 698 -1.85 -10.39 -9.44
CA ALA A 698 -3.28 -10.44 -9.74
C ALA A 698 -3.66 -9.56 -10.94
N THR A 699 -3.09 -9.87 -12.10
CA THR A 699 -3.28 -9.15 -13.36
C THR A 699 -4.42 -9.70 -14.23
N SER A 700 -4.97 -10.88 -13.91
CA SER A 700 -6.00 -11.52 -14.74
C SER A 700 -7.31 -10.72 -14.75
N MET A 701 -7.97 -10.63 -15.91
CA MET A 701 -9.27 -9.95 -16.01
C MET A 701 -10.35 -10.57 -15.10
N ASP A 702 -10.37 -11.90 -14.92
CA ASP A 702 -11.32 -12.53 -13.98
C ASP A 702 -11.17 -11.94 -12.57
N PHE A 703 -9.92 -11.73 -12.10
CA PHE A 703 -9.65 -11.14 -10.80
C PHE A 703 -10.10 -9.68 -10.73
N ILE A 704 -9.83 -8.89 -11.77
CA ILE A 704 -10.24 -7.49 -11.87
C ILE A 704 -11.78 -7.37 -11.85
N GLU A 705 -12.50 -8.23 -12.57
CA GLU A 705 -13.96 -8.25 -12.57
C GLU A 705 -14.54 -8.63 -11.20
N ASP A 706 -13.96 -9.61 -10.51
CA ASP A 706 -14.38 -9.96 -9.16
C ASP A 706 -14.19 -8.80 -8.18
N PHE A 707 -13.08 -8.07 -8.30
CA PHE A 707 -12.83 -6.84 -7.56
C PHE A 707 -13.91 -5.79 -7.82
N GLY A 708 -14.31 -5.64 -9.09
CA GLY A 708 -15.44 -4.80 -9.48
C GLY A 708 -16.72 -5.23 -8.80
N ASN A 709 -17.05 -6.52 -8.82
CA ASN A 709 -18.27 -7.04 -8.21
C ASN A 709 -18.31 -6.81 -6.70
N ILE A 710 -17.18 -7.00 -6.02
CA ILE A 710 -17.02 -6.70 -4.60
C ILE A 710 -17.27 -5.22 -4.31
N MET A 711 -16.55 -4.34 -5.01
CA MET A 711 -16.62 -2.91 -4.75
C MET A 711 -18.00 -2.35 -5.09
N ARG A 712 -18.60 -2.80 -6.20
CA ARG A 712 -19.98 -2.46 -6.55
C ARG A 712 -20.95 -2.88 -5.45
N ASN A 713 -20.80 -4.09 -4.90
CA ASN A 713 -21.65 -4.53 -3.80
C ASN A 713 -21.45 -3.70 -2.52
N ALA A 714 -20.19 -3.38 -2.19
CA ALA A 714 -19.88 -2.50 -1.06
C ALA A 714 -20.56 -1.14 -1.23
N ILE A 715 -20.51 -0.53 -2.41
CA ILE A 715 -21.20 0.73 -2.72
C ILE A 715 -22.71 0.61 -2.52
N LEU A 716 -23.33 -0.46 -3.02
CA LEU A 716 -24.78 -0.69 -2.87
C LEU A 716 -25.19 -0.89 -1.41
N CYS A 717 -24.39 -1.63 -0.64
CA CYS A 717 -24.54 -1.79 0.80
C CYS A 717 -24.40 -0.45 1.53
N SER A 718 -23.40 0.36 1.18
CA SER A 718 -23.19 1.70 1.77
C SER A 718 -24.32 2.68 1.48
N ILE A 719 -24.90 2.62 0.27
CA ILE A 719 -26.12 3.39 -0.04
C ILE A 719 -27.27 2.93 0.87
N GLY A 720 -27.38 1.63 1.11
CA GLY A 720 -28.38 1.07 2.02
C GLY A 720 -28.19 1.53 3.46
N THR A 721 -26.95 1.50 3.97
CA THR A 721 -26.60 2.07 5.29
C THR A 721 -27.10 3.51 5.47
N LEU A 722 -27.14 4.30 4.39
CA LEU A 722 -27.52 5.71 4.46
C LEU A 722 -28.99 5.98 4.21
N LEU A 723 -29.65 5.17 3.38
CA LEU A 723 -30.98 5.47 2.84
C LEU A 723 -32.06 4.44 3.20
N ASP A 724 -31.68 3.27 3.72
CA ASP A 724 -32.65 2.26 4.10
C ASP A 724 -33.40 2.68 5.36
N GLU A 725 -34.73 2.57 5.33
CA GLU A 725 -35.59 2.87 6.48
C GLU A 725 -35.44 1.81 7.58
N PRO A 726 -35.36 2.21 8.87
CA PRO A 726 -35.32 1.27 9.99
C PRO A 726 -36.58 0.39 10.07
N ASP A 727 -36.42 -0.91 10.30
CA ASP A 727 -37.55 -1.83 10.46
C ASP A 727 -37.27 -3.01 11.41
N TYR A 728 -38.25 -3.90 11.54
CA TYR A 728 -38.09 -5.20 12.18
C TYR A 728 -37.55 -6.21 11.18
N HIS A 729 -36.63 -7.06 11.63
CA HIS A 729 -35.88 -7.97 10.78
C HIS A 729 -36.09 -9.41 11.21
N ASN A 730 -36.31 -10.28 10.23
CA ASN A 730 -36.58 -11.70 10.42
C ASN A 730 -35.37 -12.52 9.99
N PHE A 731 -34.96 -13.48 10.81
CA PHE A 731 -33.85 -14.38 10.53
C PHE A 731 -34.31 -15.83 10.69
N VAL A 732 -34.14 -16.66 9.67
CA VAL A 732 -34.43 -18.09 9.70
C VAL A 732 -33.24 -18.84 10.30
N THR A 733 -33.49 -19.86 11.11
CA THR A 733 -32.46 -20.71 11.71
C THR A 733 -32.95 -22.14 11.91
N SER A 734 -32.04 -23.12 12.01
CA SER A 734 -32.37 -24.50 12.43
C SER A 734 -32.59 -24.61 13.94
N GLY A 735 -32.22 -23.58 14.71
CA GLY A 735 -32.31 -23.59 16.17
C GLY A 735 -31.26 -24.43 16.88
N GLN A 736 -30.27 -24.97 16.15
CA GLN A 736 -29.08 -25.58 16.76
C GLN A 736 -28.11 -24.51 17.25
N ALA A 737 -27.43 -24.80 18.35
CA ALA A 737 -26.38 -23.95 18.89
C ALA A 737 -25.13 -24.76 19.27
N ASP A 738 -23.96 -24.13 19.23
CA ASP A 738 -22.73 -24.68 19.81
C ASP A 738 -22.70 -24.63 21.34
N GLU A 739 -21.58 -25.08 21.90
CA GLU A 739 -21.25 -25.04 23.33
C GLU A 739 -21.33 -23.63 23.94
N ASP A 740 -21.08 -22.59 23.13
CA ASP A 740 -21.16 -21.18 23.53
C ASP A 740 -22.56 -20.57 23.30
N SER A 741 -23.56 -21.40 22.96
CA SER A 741 -24.93 -20.97 22.63
C SER A 741 -25.01 -20.03 21.41
N ASN A 742 -24.08 -20.16 20.46
CA ASN A 742 -24.14 -19.44 19.19
C ASN A 742 -25.01 -20.20 18.19
N VAL A 743 -25.90 -19.48 17.52
CA VAL A 743 -26.84 -19.97 16.52
C VAL A 743 -26.52 -19.31 15.18
N VAL A 744 -26.50 -20.08 14.09
CA VAL A 744 -26.35 -19.56 12.73
C VAL A 744 -27.72 -19.23 12.15
N LEU A 745 -27.83 -18.09 11.48
CA LEU A 745 -29.07 -17.60 10.92
C LEU A 745 -28.88 -17.03 9.51
N TYR A 746 -29.92 -17.17 8.70
CA TYR A 746 -30.05 -16.56 7.38
C TYR A 746 -31.14 -15.49 7.40
N TYR A 747 -30.85 -14.31 6.83
CA TYR A 747 -31.82 -13.23 6.81
C TYR A 747 -32.95 -13.51 5.82
N ALA A 748 -34.19 -13.43 6.33
CA ALA A 748 -35.41 -13.67 5.57
C ALA A 748 -35.82 -12.40 4.81
N GLY A 749 -35.02 -12.04 3.80
CA GLY A 749 -35.21 -10.85 2.98
C GLY A 749 -36.43 -10.91 2.04
N GLY A 750 -36.59 -9.88 1.20
CA GLY A 750 -37.71 -9.77 0.28
C GLY A 750 -37.48 -8.81 -0.88
N LYS A 751 -38.42 -8.77 -1.84
CA LYS A 751 -38.41 -7.79 -2.95
C LYS A 751 -38.72 -6.37 -2.46
N GLU A 752 -39.58 -6.23 -1.46
CA GLU A 752 -39.98 -4.94 -0.88
C GLU A 752 -40.14 -5.08 0.65
N PRO A 753 -39.90 -4.00 1.42
CA PRO A 753 -39.29 -2.73 1.00
C PRO A 753 -37.81 -2.89 0.58
N LYS A 754 -37.24 -1.90 -0.10
CA LYS A 754 -35.81 -1.90 -0.50
C LYS A 754 -34.83 -2.16 0.65
N SER A 755 -35.19 -1.81 1.89
CA SER A 755 -34.40 -2.08 3.10
C SER A 755 -34.30 -3.57 3.43
N HIS A 756 -35.09 -4.44 2.80
CA HIS A 756 -35.08 -5.90 2.99
C HIS A 756 -34.40 -6.66 1.85
N GLN A 757 -33.78 -5.97 0.89
CA GLN A 757 -33.13 -6.57 -0.28
C GLN A 757 -31.68 -7.04 0.00
N TYR A 758 -31.52 -7.91 1.01
CA TYR A 758 -30.21 -8.41 1.45
C TYR A 758 -30.14 -9.94 1.54
N SER A 759 -28.99 -10.49 1.20
CA SER A 759 -28.59 -11.87 1.47
C SER A 759 -27.53 -11.84 2.57
N ILE A 760 -27.93 -12.25 3.78
CA ILE A 760 -27.10 -12.14 4.99
C ILE A 760 -27.04 -13.48 5.69
N PHE A 761 -25.82 -13.85 6.08
CA PHE A 761 -25.56 -14.91 7.04
C PHE A 761 -24.96 -14.27 8.28
N ALA A 762 -25.54 -14.56 9.45
CA ALA A 762 -25.08 -14.06 10.73
C ALA A 762 -25.00 -15.19 11.76
N LYS A 763 -24.20 -14.97 12.81
CA LYS A 763 -24.14 -15.83 14.00
C LYS A 763 -24.53 -14.99 15.20
N PHE A 764 -25.57 -15.41 15.92
CA PHE A 764 -26.00 -14.76 17.16
C PHE A 764 -25.74 -15.66 18.36
N ARG A 765 -25.18 -15.11 19.43
CA ARG A 765 -25.10 -15.78 20.72
C ARG A 765 -26.38 -15.53 21.50
N VAL A 766 -27.09 -16.60 21.85
CA VAL A 766 -28.20 -16.53 22.80
C VAL A 766 -27.61 -16.50 24.20
N LYS A 767 -27.84 -15.43 24.96
CA LYS A 767 -27.13 -15.22 26.25
C LYS A 767 -27.39 -16.29 27.30
N TYR A 768 -28.54 -16.94 27.24
CA TYR A 768 -28.93 -17.97 28.19
C TYR A 768 -29.20 -19.29 27.46
N GLY A 769 -28.33 -20.29 27.64
CA GLY A 769 -28.47 -21.60 26.99
C GLY A 769 -29.76 -22.38 27.35
N ALA A 770 -30.45 -22.00 28.44
CA ALA A 770 -31.79 -22.51 28.73
C ALA A 770 -32.83 -22.05 27.68
N ASP A 771 -32.66 -20.84 27.14
CA ASP A 771 -33.55 -20.28 26.13
C ASP A 771 -33.42 -21.04 24.81
N VAL A 772 -32.20 -21.37 24.38
CA VAL A 772 -31.93 -22.18 23.18
C VAL A 772 -32.68 -23.51 23.25
N ARG A 773 -32.56 -24.22 24.37
CA ARG A 773 -33.22 -25.51 24.57
C ARG A 773 -34.74 -25.41 24.54
N GLU A 774 -35.30 -24.37 25.15
CA GLU A 774 -36.75 -24.15 25.16
C GLU A 774 -37.28 -23.82 23.76
N ILE A 775 -36.62 -22.92 23.03
CA ILE A 775 -36.97 -22.54 21.67
C ILE A 775 -36.97 -23.77 20.78
N ARG A 776 -35.89 -24.56 20.82
CA ARG A 776 -35.76 -25.79 20.05
C ARG A 776 -36.87 -26.80 20.40
N ASN A 777 -37.09 -27.09 21.67
CA ASN A 777 -38.09 -28.08 22.08
C ASN A 777 -39.51 -27.71 21.65
N LYS A 778 -39.82 -26.41 21.58
CA LYS A 778 -41.12 -25.91 21.09
C LYS A 778 -41.24 -25.87 19.56
N ALA A 779 -40.12 -25.90 18.85
CA ALA A 779 -40.08 -25.92 17.39
C ALA A 779 -40.10 -27.34 16.78
N VAL A 780 -39.70 -28.37 17.56
CA VAL A 780 -39.68 -29.77 17.09
C VAL A 780 -41.08 -30.26 16.73
N GLY A 781 -41.23 -30.82 15.51
CA GLY A 781 -42.46 -31.47 15.05
C GLY A 781 -43.55 -30.52 14.56
N THR A 782 -43.16 -29.38 13.97
CA THR A 782 -44.09 -28.34 13.54
C THR A 782 -43.86 -27.91 12.09
N ASP A 783 -44.93 -27.48 11.41
CA ASP A 783 -44.97 -27.25 9.96
C ASP A 783 -44.37 -25.87 9.54
N GLY A 784 -43.41 -25.29 10.26
CA GLY A 784 -42.92 -23.94 9.97
C GLY A 784 -41.43 -23.71 10.24
N PRO A 785 -40.75 -22.80 9.50
CA PRO A 785 -39.37 -22.46 9.80
C PRO A 785 -39.26 -21.72 11.14
N LEU A 786 -38.21 -21.99 11.91
CA LEU A 786 -37.93 -21.25 13.13
C LEU A 786 -37.35 -19.86 12.76
N VAL A 787 -38.06 -18.80 13.19
CA VAL A 787 -37.73 -17.42 12.85
C VAL A 787 -37.43 -16.59 14.10
N PHE A 788 -36.32 -15.88 14.09
CA PHE A 788 -35.97 -14.87 15.08
C PHE A 788 -36.32 -13.50 14.51
N ARG A 789 -37.28 -12.81 15.12
CA ARG A 789 -37.69 -11.46 14.74
C ARG A 789 -37.16 -10.45 15.76
N THR A 790 -36.53 -9.38 15.30
CA THR A 790 -36.14 -8.27 16.20
C THR A 790 -37.37 -7.61 16.81
N THR A 791 -37.31 -7.25 18.09
CA THR A 791 -38.48 -6.71 18.83
C THR A 791 -38.21 -5.48 19.67
N ASP A 792 -36.96 -5.00 19.70
CA ASP A 792 -36.61 -3.74 20.36
C ASP A 792 -36.93 -2.55 19.42
N GLU A 793 -36.09 -1.53 19.41
CA GLU A 793 -36.18 -0.40 18.46
C GLU A 793 -36.03 -0.89 17.01
N LYS A 794 -36.75 -0.26 16.08
CA LYS A 794 -36.54 -0.46 14.64
C LYS A 794 -35.14 0.04 14.29
N LEU A 795 -34.33 -0.82 13.68
CA LEU A 795 -32.97 -0.50 13.26
C LEU A 795 -32.81 -0.76 11.77
N THR A 796 -31.78 -0.19 11.16
CA THR A 796 -31.31 -0.64 9.86
C THR A 796 -30.53 -1.96 10.03
N LEU A 797 -30.43 -2.77 8.97
CA LEU A 797 -29.59 -3.99 9.01
C LEU A 797 -28.13 -3.67 9.31
N HIS A 798 -27.63 -2.52 8.84
CA HIS A 798 -26.27 -2.06 9.14
C HIS A 798 -26.10 -1.73 10.62
N ASP A 799 -27.00 -0.92 11.20
CA ASP A 799 -26.94 -0.56 12.63
C ASP A 799 -27.06 -1.79 13.53
N LEU A 800 -27.89 -2.76 13.13
CA LEU A 800 -28.08 -4.01 13.85
C LEU A 800 -26.83 -4.90 13.80
N LEU A 801 -26.25 -5.08 12.61
CA LEU A 801 -25.28 -6.15 12.35
C LEU A 801 -23.82 -5.70 12.28
N LEU A 802 -23.54 -4.46 11.89
CA LEU A 802 -22.18 -4.01 11.54
C LEU A 802 -21.66 -2.83 12.36
N LYS A 803 -22.52 -1.90 12.80
CA LYS A 803 -22.11 -0.66 13.49
C LYS A 803 -21.11 -0.86 14.63
N ASN A 804 -21.36 -1.81 15.53
CA ASN A 804 -20.47 -2.04 16.67
C ASN A 804 -19.13 -2.67 16.26
N PHE A 805 -19.10 -3.48 15.19
CA PHE A 805 -17.86 -4.04 14.66
C PHE A 805 -16.99 -2.94 14.05
N GLU A 806 -17.59 -1.94 13.39
CA GLU A 806 -16.88 -0.78 12.85
C GLU A 806 -16.28 0.14 13.92
N GLU A 807 -16.86 0.13 15.13
CA GLU A 807 -16.39 0.90 16.29
C GLU A 807 -15.44 0.10 17.20
N GLY A 808 -15.10 -1.13 16.81
CA GLY A 808 -14.18 -1.96 17.55
C GLY A 808 -14.75 -2.62 18.82
N LYS A 809 -16.04 -2.97 18.80
CA LYS A 809 -16.78 -3.55 19.92
C LYS A 809 -17.28 -4.95 19.58
N ASP A 810 -17.58 -5.75 20.61
CA ASP A 810 -18.05 -7.15 20.54
C ASP A 810 -19.48 -7.35 19.99
N GLY A 811 -19.82 -6.66 18.90
CA GLY A 811 -21.15 -6.71 18.28
C GLY A 811 -22.27 -6.07 19.14
N LEU A 812 -23.48 -5.99 18.59
CA LEU A 812 -24.64 -5.39 19.27
C LEU A 812 -25.38 -6.43 20.11
N ASN A 813 -25.88 -6.01 21.28
CA ASN A 813 -26.77 -6.80 22.13
C ASN A 813 -28.20 -6.28 21.98
N PHE A 814 -29.15 -7.18 21.70
CA PHE A 814 -30.56 -6.84 21.47
C PHE A 814 -31.47 -8.04 21.80
N LYS A 815 -32.78 -7.89 21.63
CA LYS A 815 -33.77 -8.94 21.86
C LYS A 815 -34.48 -9.38 20.59
N VAL A 816 -34.84 -10.66 20.56
CA VAL A 816 -35.68 -11.26 19.53
C VAL A 816 -36.88 -11.99 20.13
N ASP A 817 -37.98 -11.97 19.39
CA ASP A 817 -39.09 -12.90 19.58
C ASP A 817 -38.89 -14.06 18.60
N CYS A 818 -39.05 -15.29 19.11
CA CYS A 818 -38.90 -16.51 18.33
C CYS A 818 -40.28 -17.00 17.89
N TYR A 819 -40.43 -17.28 16.61
CA TYR A 819 -41.66 -17.73 15.96
C TYR A 819 -41.45 -19.06 15.27
N ASN A 820 -42.55 -19.77 15.11
CA ASN A 820 -42.61 -20.97 14.31
C ASN A 820 -43.47 -20.69 13.07
N GLY A 821 -42.79 -20.39 11.95
CA GLY A 821 -43.36 -19.72 10.79
C GLY A 821 -43.03 -18.23 10.73
N LEU A 822 -43.26 -17.63 9.56
CA LEU A 822 -43.04 -16.20 9.36
C LEU A 822 -44.01 -15.37 10.23
N PRO A 823 -43.51 -14.36 10.96
CA PRO A 823 -44.34 -13.53 11.82
C PRO A 823 -45.46 -12.81 11.06
N THR A 824 -46.71 -13.09 11.40
CA THR A 824 -47.92 -12.37 10.95
C THR A 824 -48.64 -11.73 12.14
N GLU A 825 -49.66 -10.90 11.89
CA GLU A 825 -50.44 -10.28 12.98
C GLU A 825 -51.14 -11.31 13.90
N SER A 826 -51.48 -12.48 13.36
CA SER A 826 -52.18 -13.54 14.09
C SER A 826 -51.25 -14.57 14.74
N LEU A 827 -50.01 -14.70 14.26
CA LEU A 827 -49.07 -15.68 14.77
C LEU A 827 -48.42 -15.20 16.07
N GLN A 828 -48.56 -15.97 17.15
CA GLN A 828 -47.91 -15.67 18.43
C GLN A 828 -46.50 -16.27 18.49
N PRO A 829 -45.52 -15.57 19.08
CA PRO A 829 -44.18 -16.12 19.25
C PRO A 829 -44.16 -17.26 20.28
N ILE A 830 -43.35 -18.28 20.01
CA ILE A 830 -43.11 -19.41 20.91
C ILE A 830 -42.31 -18.99 22.16
N LYS A 831 -41.51 -17.92 22.04
CA LYS A 831 -40.79 -17.27 23.14
C LYS A 831 -40.55 -15.80 22.84
N LYS A 832 -40.75 -14.93 23.84
CA LYS A 832 -40.58 -13.48 23.71
C LYS A 832 -39.31 -12.96 24.38
N GLY A 833 -38.72 -11.91 23.82
CA GLY A 833 -37.69 -11.11 24.45
C GLY A 833 -36.38 -11.84 24.73
N VAL A 834 -36.00 -12.79 23.89
CA VAL A 834 -34.77 -13.58 24.03
C VAL A 834 -33.56 -12.69 23.78
N PRO A 835 -32.66 -12.51 24.76
CA PRO A 835 -31.50 -11.65 24.60
C PRO A 835 -30.41 -12.34 23.78
N VAL A 836 -29.97 -11.66 22.74
CA VAL A 836 -28.95 -12.13 21.80
C VAL A 836 -27.83 -11.10 21.64
N GLN A 837 -26.67 -11.57 21.18
CA GLN A 837 -25.52 -10.75 20.80
C GLN A 837 -25.08 -11.13 19.38
N VAL A 838 -24.81 -10.15 18.52
CA VAL A 838 -24.17 -10.44 17.23
C VAL A 838 -22.74 -10.89 17.50
N VAL A 839 -22.42 -12.12 17.10
CA VAL A 839 -21.05 -12.66 17.20
C VAL A 839 -20.32 -12.43 15.90
N ASP A 840 -21.04 -12.52 14.79
CA ASP A 840 -20.42 -12.64 13.49
C ASP A 840 -21.39 -12.37 12.33
N VAL A 841 -20.86 -11.88 11.22
CA VAL A 841 -21.60 -11.65 9.96
C VAL A 841 -20.78 -12.25 8.82
N ALA A 842 -21.18 -13.44 8.35
CA ALA A 842 -20.49 -14.21 7.30
C ALA A 842 -20.71 -13.67 5.91
N ARG A 843 -21.87 -13.06 5.71
CA ARG A 843 -22.23 -12.48 4.44
C ARG A 843 -23.08 -11.25 4.71
N TYR A 844 -22.73 -10.15 4.06
CA TYR A 844 -23.53 -8.93 4.04
C TYR A 844 -23.59 -8.40 2.62
N ARG A 845 -24.54 -8.92 1.83
CA ARG A 845 -24.65 -8.62 0.40
C ARG A 845 -26.02 -8.05 0.08
N ARG A 846 -26.07 -6.83 -0.43
CA ARG A 846 -27.29 -6.29 -1.06
C ARG A 846 -27.47 -6.92 -2.44
N PHE A 847 -28.69 -7.28 -2.82
CA PHE A 847 -28.99 -7.72 -4.19
C PHE A 847 -29.81 -6.65 -4.91
N ASP A 848 -29.46 -6.37 -6.16
CA ASP A 848 -30.21 -5.46 -7.03
C ASP A 848 -31.07 -6.31 -7.97
N LEU A 849 -32.39 -6.10 -7.94
CA LEU A 849 -33.36 -6.84 -8.78
C LEU A 849 -33.08 -6.69 -10.29
N THR A 850 -32.33 -5.66 -10.71
CA THR A 850 -31.91 -5.45 -12.11
C THR A 850 -30.65 -6.23 -12.51
N ASP A 851 -29.88 -6.72 -11.54
CA ASP A 851 -28.55 -7.35 -11.73
C ASP A 851 -28.50 -8.79 -11.19
N ILE A 852 -29.64 -9.37 -10.78
CA ILE A 852 -29.68 -10.78 -10.39
C ILE A 852 -29.40 -11.64 -11.64
N ARG A 853 -28.30 -12.38 -11.59
CA ARG A 853 -27.86 -13.29 -12.66
C ARG A 853 -28.93 -14.35 -12.96
N GLU A 854 -29.15 -14.62 -14.25
CA GLU A 854 -29.81 -15.85 -14.69
C GLU A 854 -28.77 -16.97 -14.57
N TYR A 855 -28.96 -17.87 -13.59
CA TYR A 855 -28.15 -19.08 -13.48
C TYR A 855 -28.94 -20.25 -14.07
N ASP A 856 -28.26 -21.13 -14.79
CA ASP A 856 -28.82 -22.37 -15.36
C ASP A 856 -29.03 -23.48 -14.29
N GLY A 857 -29.08 -23.10 -12.99
CA GLY A 857 -29.18 -23.99 -11.82
C GLY A 857 -29.30 -23.23 -10.48
N SER A 858 -29.63 -23.95 -9.41
CA SER A 858 -29.83 -23.35 -8.07
C SER A 858 -28.47 -23.05 -7.39
N GLN A 859 -28.26 -21.79 -7.01
CA GLN A 859 -27.06 -21.33 -6.29
C GLN A 859 -27.33 -21.30 -4.78
N PHE A 860 -26.32 -21.65 -3.99
CA PHE A 860 -26.39 -21.70 -2.53
C PHE A 860 -25.13 -21.12 -1.90
N PHE A 861 -25.24 -20.70 -0.64
CA PHE A 861 -24.12 -20.29 0.19
C PHE A 861 -23.99 -21.26 1.36
N LEU A 862 -22.82 -21.87 1.48
CA LEU A 862 -22.46 -22.78 2.56
C LEU A 862 -21.66 -22.01 3.61
N TYR A 863 -22.02 -22.09 4.88
CA TYR A 863 -21.28 -21.48 6.00
C TYR A 863 -21.36 -22.34 7.26
N GLY A 864 -20.29 -22.39 8.04
CA GLY A 864 -20.26 -23.13 9.30
C GLY A 864 -18.85 -23.30 9.85
N ASP A 865 -18.67 -24.29 10.72
CA ASP A 865 -17.35 -24.75 11.16
C ASP A 865 -17.38 -26.25 11.48
N ARG A 866 -16.21 -26.87 11.67
CA ARG A 866 -16.14 -28.33 11.89
C ARG A 866 -16.72 -28.76 13.24
N SER A 867 -16.71 -27.87 14.23
CA SER A 867 -17.26 -28.10 15.58
C SER A 867 -18.77 -27.80 15.69
N ASN A 868 -19.33 -26.99 14.78
CA ASN A 868 -20.62 -26.31 14.94
C ASN A 868 -21.57 -26.55 13.77
N ARG A 869 -21.23 -27.52 12.91
CA ARG A 869 -22.01 -27.94 11.73
C ARG A 869 -21.95 -26.92 10.59
N ALA A 870 -22.46 -27.33 9.43
CA ALA A 870 -22.44 -26.55 8.20
C ALA A 870 -23.87 -26.29 7.72
N PHE A 871 -24.13 -25.10 7.21
CA PHE A 871 -25.45 -24.61 6.84
C PHE A 871 -25.46 -24.10 5.41
N LEU A 872 -26.53 -24.41 4.69
CA LEU A 872 -26.73 -24.05 3.30
C LEU A 872 -27.97 -23.16 3.18
N ALA A 873 -27.86 -22.02 2.50
CA ALA A 873 -29.04 -21.25 2.10
C ALA A 873 -29.00 -20.91 0.62
N ASN A 874 -30.17 -20.83 0.00
CA ASN A 874 -30.25 -20.46 -1.40
C ASN A 874 -29.85 -19.00 -1.62
N MET A 875 -29.18 -18.75 -2.75
CA MET A 875 -28.86 -17.40 -3.18
C MET A 875 -30.02 -16.85 -4.02
N PRO A 876 -30.35 -15.54 -3.90
CA PRO A 876 -31.38 -14.92 -4.72
C PRO A 876 -31.05 -15.07 -6.23
N VAL A 877 -31.97 -15.65 -7.01
CA VAL A 877 -31.88 -15.80 -8.48
C VAL A 877 -33.04 -15.10 -9.19
N LYS A 878 -32.87 -14.73 -10.46
CA LYS A 878 -33.83 -13.91 -11.21
C LYS A 878 -35.12 -14.71 -11.46
N GLY A 879 -36.28 -14.19 -11.02
CA GLY A 879 -37.59 -14.82 -11.25
C GLY A 879 -38.67 -14.43 -10.23
N ASP A 880 -39.85 -15.04 -10.38
CA ASP A 880 -40.98 -14.87 -9.45
C ASP A 880 -40.83 -15.70 -8.16
N ASN A 881 -39.97 -16.73 -8.18
CA ASN A 881 -39.70 -17.64 -7.06
C ASN A 881 -38.42 -17.26 -6.30
N LEU A 882 -38.37 -16.06 -5.71
CA LEU A 882 -37.34 -15.76 -4.70
C LEU A 882 -37.73 -16.42 -3.38
N ASP A 883 -37.32 -17.67 -3.17
CA ASP A 883 -37.59 -18.40 -1.93
C ASP A 883 -36.55 -18.05 -0.85
N PHE A 884 -36.66 -16.89 -0.20
CA PHE A 884 -35.70 -16.44 0.82
C PHE A 884 -35.68 -17.27 2.12
N TYR A 885 -36.37 -18.41 2.14
CA TYR A 885 -36.67 -19.17 3.35
C TYR A 885 -36.00 -20.54 3.40
N GLN A 886 -35.25 -20.91 2.36
CA GLN A 886 -34.52 -22.19 2.33
C GLN A 886 -33.20 -22.07 3.10
N PHE A 887 -33.23 -22.48 4.36
CA PHE A 887 -32.06 -22.60 5.23
C PHE A 887 -31.96 -24.03 5.75
N VAL A 888 -30.85 -24.70 5.45
CA VAL A 888 -30.69 -26.14 5.63
C VAL A 888 -29.42 -26.40 6.43
N GLU A 889 -29.54 -27.26 7.43
CA GLU A 889 -28.38 -27.79 8.15
C GLU A 889 -27.90 -29.08 7.49
N LEU A 890 -26.60 -29.18 7.24
CA LEU A 890 -26.02 -30.40 6.69
C LEU A 890 -25.85 -31.45 7.78
N ALA A 891 -26.24 -32.69 7.48
CA ALA A 891 -26.06 -33.84 8.38
C ALA A 891 -24.60 -34.12 8.74
N SER A 892 -23.65 -33.68 7.90
CA SER A 892 -22.21 -33.72 8.17
C SER A 892 -21.50 -32.56 7.47
N VAL A 893 -20.35 -32.15 8.00
CA VAL A 893 -19.48 -31.14 7.38
C VAL A 893 -18.73 -31.77 6.21
N PRO A 894 -18.75 -31.17 5.00
CA PRO A 894 -18.04 -31.73 3.85
C PRO A 894 -16.54 -31.89 4.13
N GLU A 895 -16.04 -33.14 4.17
CA GLU A 895 -14.65 -33.43 4.57
C GLU A 895 -13.59 -32.73 3.72
N HIS A 896 -13.91 -32.43 2.45
CA HIS A 896 -13.00 -31.81 1.49
C HIS A 896 -13.07 -30.28 1.42
N ILE A 897 -13.96 -29.65 2.19
CA ILE A 897 -13.97 -28.20 2.33
C ILE A 897 -13.05 -27.84 3.50
N ASP A 898 -12.05 -27.01 3.21
CA ASP A 898 -11.12 -26.49 4.21
C ASP A 898 -11.89 -25.69 5.27
N GLU A 899 -11.52 -25.85 6.53
CA GLU A 899 -12.21 -25.19 7.64
C GLU A 899 -12.20 -23.66 7.52
N VAL A 900 -11.12 -23.08 6.99
CA VAL A 900 -11.02 -21.63 6.75
C VAL A 900 -12.03 -21.20 5.69
N LEU A 901 -12.22 -21.99 4.64
CA LEU A 901 -13.23 -21.71 3.61
C LEU A 901 -14.65 -21.80 4.18
N LEU A 902 -14.93 -22.81 4.99
CA LEU A 902 -16.23 -22.98 5.64
C LEU A 902 -16.55 -21.82 6.60
N LEU A 903 -15.56 -21.37 7.36
CA LEU A 903 -15.64 -20.21 8.26
C LEU A 903 -15.84 -18.89 7.50
N ASN A 904 -15.37 -18.78 6.26
CA ASN A 904 -15.57 -17.60 5.41
C ASN A 904 -16.90 -17.68 4.62
N GLY A 905 -17.41 -18.89 4.44
CA GLY A 905 -18.53 -19.21 3.61
C GLY A 905 -18.19 -19.31 2.12
N VAL A 906 -18.87 -20.21 1.42
CA VAL A 906 -18.57 -20.61 0.04
C VAL A 906 -19.84 -20.58 -0.81
N GLU A 907 -19.79 -19.93 -1.97
CA GLU A 907 -20.87 -20.01 -2.98
C GLU A 907 -20.76 -21.35 -3.74
N MET A 908 -21.87 -22.06 -3.91
CA MET A 908 -21.95 -23.39 -4.51
C MET A 908 -23.15 -23.50 -5.46
N SER A 909 -22.99 -24.24 -6.56
CA SER A 909 -24.08 -24.57 -7.49
C SER A 909 -24.54 -26.01 -7.30
N LEU A 910 -25.86 -26.26 -7.27
CA LEU A 910 -26.44 -27.61 -7.27
C LEU A 910 -27.12 -27.86 -8.62
N PHE A 911 -26.73 -28.96 -9.30
CA PHE A 911 -27.21 -29.28 -10.66
C PHE A 911 -28.35 -30.31 -10.71
N HIS A 912 -28.72 -30.94 -9.59
CA HIS A 912 -29.82 -31.91 -9.57
C HIS A 912 -30.49 -32.02 -8.20
N ILE A 913 -31.80 -31.73 -8.14
CA ILE A 913 -32.69 -32.05 -7.03
C ILE A 913 -33.75 -32.97 -7.63
N ASP A 914 -33.67 -34.29 -7.38
CA ASP A 914 -34.71 -35.24 -7.82
C ASP A 914 -35.75 -35.38 -6.71
N PRO A 915 -37.00 -34.91 -6.89
CA PRO A 915 -38.04 -35.00 -5.89
C PRO A 915 -38.65 -36.41 -5.73
N GLN A 916 -38.22 -37.42 -6.50
CA GLN A 916 -38.82 -38.77 -6.47
C GLN A 916 -37.89 -39.89 -5.98
N SER A 917 -36.72 -39.61 -5.39
CA SER A 917 -35.85 -40.66 -4.89
C SER A 917 -36.37 -41.28 -3.57
N GLU A 918 -37.33 -42.20 -3.67
CA GLU A 918 -37.61 -43.17 -2.61
C GLU A 918 -36.42 -44.13 -2.50
N GLY A 919 -35.59 -43.98 -1.46
CA GLY A 919 -34.51 -44.94 -1.20
C GLY A 919 -33.61 -44.59 -0.02
N ILE A 920 -33.82 -45.25 1.10
CA ILE A 920 -32.84 -45.36 2.20
C ILE A 920 -31.68 -46.24 1.70
N LEU A 921 -30.43 -45.78 1.81
CA LEU A 921 -29.25 -46.62 1.64
C LEU A 921 -28.52 -46.78 2.98
N GLU A 922 -28.26 -48.02 3.36
CA GLU A 922 -27.58 -48.42 4.60
C GLU A 922 -26.08 -48.07 4.61
N PRO A 923 -25.43 -47.96 5.79
CA PRO A 923 -24.03 -47.53 5.90
C PRO A 923 -23.08 -48.63 5.40
N GLY A 924 -22.32 -48.34 4.34
CA GLY A 924 -21.17 -49.12 3.93
C GLY A 924 -19.87 -48.64 4.59
N GLU A 925 -18.90 -49.56 4.72
CA GLU A 925 -17.58 -49.35 5.33
C GLU A 925 -16.78 -48.15 4.75
N PRO A 926 -15.89 -47.52 5.55
CA PRO A 926 -15.19 -46.30 5.17
C PRO A 926 -14.22 -46.55 4.00
N VAL A 927 -14.36 -45.76 2.94
CA VAL A 927 -13.44 -45.77 1.80
C VAL A 927 -12.39 -44.68 1.99
N VAL A 928 -11.13 -45.10 2.13
CA VAL A 928 -9.96 -44.20 2.06
C VAL A 928 -9.60 -44.02 0.58
N GLY A 929 -9.88 -42.83 0.01
CA GLY A 929 -9.47 -42.46 -1.35
C GLY A 929 -10.47 -41.53 -2.07
N LEU A 930 -9.96 -40.83 -3.12
CA LEU A 930 -10.63 -39.91 -4.07
C LEU A 930 -12.17 -40.05 -4.16
N VAL A 931 -12.88 -38.91 -3.99
CA VAL A 931 -14.33 -38.78 -4.25
C VAL A 931 -14.66 -39.30 -5.64
N GLN A 932 -15.41 -40.41 -5.74
CA GLN A 932 -16.01 -40.79 -7.01
C GLN A 932 -17.15 -39.82 -7.36
N GLN A 933 -17.16 -39.42 -8.62
CA GLN A 933 -18.16 -38.60 -9.28
C GLN A 933 -19.59 -39.08 -8.91
N GLY A 934 -20.47 -38.17 -8.47
CA GLY A 934 -21.86 -38.50 -8.13
C GLY A 934 -22.12 -38.91 -6.68
N SER A 935 -21.24 -38.58 -5.75
CA SER A 935 -21.45 -38.84 -4.31
C SER A 935 -22.70 -38.12 -3.79
N GLU A 936 -23.52 -38.88 -3.08
CA GLU A 936 -24.87 -38.55 -2.62
C GLU A 936 -24.84 -38.12 -1.15
N TYR A 937 -25.29 -36.90 -0.84
CA TYR A 937 -25.43 -36.42 0.55
C TYR A 937 -26.91 -36.29 0.89
N ILE A 938 -27.32 -36.74 2.07
CA ILE A 938 -28.69 -36.52 2.53
C ILE A 938 -28.77 -35.12 3.14
N ALA A 939 -29.59 -34.26 2.56
CA ALA A 939 -30.00 -33.00 3.17
C ALA A 939 -31.45 -33.13 3.65
N ASP A 940 -31.66 -32.78 4.90
CA ASP A 940 -32.99 -32.67 5.51
C ASP A 940 -33.40 -31.18 5.45
N PHE A 941 -34.47 -30.81 4.74
CA PHE A 941 -34.94 -29.42 4.63
C PHE A 941 -36.45 -29.29 4.84
N ILE A 942 -36.91 -28.14 5.32
CA ILE A 942 -38.35 -27.86 5.49
C ILE A 942 -38.80 -26.96 4.33
N GLY A 943 -39.78 -27.42 3.55
CA GLY A 943 -40.34 -26.67 2.43
C GLY A 943 -41.19 -25.48 2.89
N HIS A 944 -41.54 -24.58 1.96
CA HIS A 944 -42.43 -23.44 2.20
C HIS A 944 -43.85 -23.85 2.67
N ASP A 945 -44.17 -25.13 2.53
CA ASP A 945 -45.38 -25.80 2.96
C ASP A 945 -45.27 -26.44 4.35
N GLY A 946 -44.10 -26.34 4.99
CA GLY A 946 -43.85 -26.87 6.32
C GLY A 946 -43.44 -28.34 6.37
N VAL A 947 -43.32 -29.00 5.23
CA VAL A 947 -43.02 -30.44 5.17
C VAL A 947 -41.50 -30.66 5.23
N GLU A 948 -41.07 -31.62 6.04
CA GLU A 948 -39.67 -32.07 6.11
C GLU A 948 -39.37 -33.00 4.93
N TYR A 949 -38.51 -32.55 4.03
CA TYR A 949 -38.04 -33.26 2.86
C TYR A 949 -36.63 -33.80 3.12
N LYS A 950 -36.41 -35.08 2.79
CA LYS A 950 -35.08 -35.63 2.64
C LYS A 950 -34.75 -35.66 1.16
N THR A 951 -33.69 -34.97 0.75
CA THR A 951 -33.20 -35.07 -0.62
C THR A 951 -31.75 -35.50 -0.63
N THR A 952 -31.42 -36.26 -1.66
CA THR A 952 -30.04 -36.55 -1.98
C THR A 952 -29.45 -35.36 -2.74
N VAL A 953 -28.73 -34.51 -2.02
CA VAL A 953 -27.89 -33.49 -2.63
C VAL A 953 -26.71 -34.18 -3.29
N LYS A 954 -26.78 -34.29 -4.61
CA LYS A 954 -25.57 -34.56 -5.39
C LYS A 954 -24.80 -33.27 -5.48
N ILE A 955 -23.70 -33.21 -4.73
CA ILE A 955 -22.70 -32.16 -4.92
C ILE A 955 -22.00 -32.48 -6.24
N TRP A 956 -22.61 -32.05 -7.34
CA TRP A 956 -21.96 -32.00 -8.63
C TRP A 956 -20.95 -30.88 -8.56
N LYS A 957 -19.69 -31.28 -8.61
CA LYS A 957 -18.56 -30.38 -8.70
C LYS A 957 -18.79 -29.42 -9.87
N ASP A 958 -18.88 -28.12 -9.60
CA ASP A 958 -18.14 -27.13 -10.38
C ASP A 958 -17.02 -26.58 -9.51
N TYR A 959 -16.11 -27.48 -9.13
CA TYR A 959 -14.80 -27.12 -8.59
C TYR A 959 -13.77 -27.47 -9.64
N TRP A 960 -13.14 -26.41 -10.10
CA TRP A 960 -11.95 -26.35 -10.95
C TRP A 960 -10.68 -26.87 -10.27
N HIS A 961 -10.76 -27.99 -9.54
CA HIS A 961 -9.64 -28.55 -8.78
C HIS A 961 -9.46 -30.02 -9.08
N THR A 962 -8.79 -30.32 -10.18
CA THR A 962 -7.91 -31.48 -10.34
C THR A 962 -7.08 -31.19 -11.59
N ASP A 963 -5.87 -30.69 -11.42
CA ASP A 963 -4.81 -31.11 -12.31
C ASP A 963 -4.45 -32.55 -11.88
N PRO A 964 -4.64 -33.57 -12.73
CA PRO A 964 -4.20 -34.93 -12.43
C PRO A 964 -2.67 -35.04 -12.29
N GLY A 965 -1.91 -34.00 -12.63
CA GLY A 965 -0.44 -33.99 -12.64
C GLY A 965 0.25 -33.79 -11.29
N LEU A 966 -0.46 -33.44 -10.20
CA LEU A 966 0.15 -33.23 -8.87
C LEU A 966 0.24 -34.51 -8.02
N PHE A 967 -0.04 -35.68 -8.61
CA PHE A 967 0.30 -36.98 -8.03
C PHE A 967 1.22 -37.75 -8.98
N LYS A 968 2.49 -37.34 -9.00
CA LYS A 968 3.64 -38.22 -9.23
C LYS A 968 4.80 -37.82 -8.35
#